data_AF-A0A9D8V929-F1
#
_entry.id   AF-A0A9D8V929-F1
#
_cell.length_a   1.000
_cell.length_b   1.000
_cell.length_c   1.000
_cell.angle_alpha   90.00
_cell.angle_beta   90.00
_cell.angle_gamma   90.00
#
_symmetry.space_group_name_H-M   'P 1'
#
loop_
_entity.id
_entity.type
_entity.pdbx_description
1 polymer ?
#
loop_
_entity_poly.entity_id
_entity_poly.type
_entity_poly.pdbx_seq_one_letter_code
_entity_poly.pdbx_strand_id
1 'polypeptide(L)'
;DIDVGALTVTGSGGDVTVTDAGSTDTTYSVTAGGGGAIDITQSASNLILGTVNTTGDATITATLGDIVNSSSEVVANNLTISAVGAGAAIGDSSTGTGAIEIELSGSLNATATSGAGGIYLTETNGSITLDTVDAGSGTIELVSAGDVIDGGDTSTDLVTTGMVMVSAPTGSIGSGDAIEFSAGMADFTAQNTIETASATPLAELDLNLMPGTGTVSINITGATTINIDENGGNLRINDIDNSGTELDVDITSDTGIELVNDAIRDINGGDVSLVAQSGAIIDGTGTAITTTGAVYLEATAGVGTTSNAFTISGASSLDGNITGGGLNLIHDGGLVIADSASDTDSFGLDVTGDLTLSTNSPLTVNSDVTATGTITLAAEGATTLDDLTINARVDSEFNAVNLYAGDTVTIGAAGAVDAATTIEIYAGRDFNGGGGVLSGFFLGSVDMVAGSSITAVGDVTIAAPENVTVTSISGANVSITADSTFGGLNNSSGSIDEAGAGTTTQNIDATGALTLSAAGVIGGSSADASEAIDIDAGNVTATSSGGGVFIRQVDGVADDLTVAAGGIASGSDGDIQVTVANGNLTLGGTIVANGAGDVELTLPAADATLTNAGNAISSTSGDLLLSADRMTLSGANSLSSSGNLTIQASDTAETIDVGAAVPGGGLDLSDTELLTFADGFSNITIGETSQTGTVTIDSASFTDPLNVIGSAIDLVGAISATTQTYGTMTGTHSVLLSADATLTGNVTFDSTINSTMSGTNSLTVTGDATFNGAVGGTADLAGVSVSGNTTLNANIGSNTQQYGDAPGVDALTLGTDVTLTGSVTIDSTINSAQALTVTGNATFNGRVGGTTDATSITVTGNATLNNDIDTTAGQSYGDGDDTAVIESNVTLNSGGTVVFDGDVDGLVGGETLTVSSGNLEFRGDVGVDAGNELGAISVSNGNLTVTAAGSIQGAGAITADSATISGGIGTDTMTASTVVSIAIDTTSTLSANVQTTSNQSYTGLATLGGDVTLTTPGTVQFGAGVSATADALTIATGNLDLDGSVTGLTTLSVAGTSNLGADVSSTGDQTYTGAVTLSGGNRTLTAGTVHVDGGLTGGSNGLTITGGLDLGSTAMTGLTSLSVSGAATLGADVTSSNAQTYSGATTLGGTGTITLTSTMSDLVTFGSTLNASTTEALSVSGDAQFDGVVGGTVALSSVL
;
A
#
# COMPACT_ATOMS: atom_id res chain seq x y z
N ASP A 1 71.56 14.58 -96.04
CA ASP A 1 70.98 13.43 -96.73
C ASP A 1 72.03 12.32 -96.78
N ILE A 2 72.00 11.52 -95.73
CA ILE A 2 73.03 10.63 -95.23
C ILE A 2 72.35 9.27 -95.04
N ASP A 3 72.09 8.54 -96.13
CA ASP A 3 71.53 7.18 -96.07
C ASP A 3 72.63 6.14 -95.74
N VAL A 4 73.17 6.19 -94.53
CA VAL A 4 74.23 5.26 -94.06
C VAL A 4 73.79 4.53 -92.81
N GLY A 5 74.33 3.32 -92.61
CA GLY A 5 74.06 2.56 -91.38
C GLY A 5 74.61 3.24 -90.11
N ALA A 6 75.73 3.97 -90.20
CA ALA A 6 76.32 4.71 -89.08
C ALA A 6 77.19 5.89 -89.56
N LEU A 7 77.14 6.99 -88.81
CA LEU A 7 77.87 8.24 -89.02
C LEU A 7 78.64 8.62 -87.75
N THR A 8 79.95 8.82 -87.88
CA THR A 8 80.82 9.29 -86.77
C THR A 8 81.41 10.66 -87.10
N VAL A 9 81.24 11.63 -86.21
CA VAL A 9 81.76 13.00 -86.36
C VAL A 9 82.54 13.40 -85.11
N THR A 10 83.77 13.87 -85.26
CA THR A 10 84.62 14.29 -84.14
C THR A 10 85.19 15.69 -84.39
N GLY A 11 84.78 16.65 -83.57
CA GLY A 11 85.27 18.03 -83.55
C GLY A 11 86.24 18.26 -82.39
N SER A 12 87.45 18.77 -82.68
CA SER A 12 88.46 19.05 -81.65
C SER A 12 88.31 20.43 -80.97
N GLY A 13 87.32 21.24 -81.38
CA GLY A 13 87.07 22.60 -80.86
C GLY A 13 86.04 23.37 -81.70
N GLY A 14 84.88 23.73 -81.10
CA GLY A 14 83.77 24.45 -81.74
C GLY A 14 82.50 23.60 -81.92
N ASP A 15 81.39 24.23 -82.30
CA ASP A 15 80.07 23.58 -82.42
C ASP A 15 80.02 22.58 -83.60
N VAL A 16 79.26 21.49 -83.43
CA VAL A 16 79.08 20.44 -84.42
C VAL A 16 77.60 20.31 -84.78
N THR A 17 77.24 20.70 -85.99
CA THR A 17 75.86 20.57 -86.53
C THR A 17 75.80 19.48 -87.59
N VAL A 18 74.86 18.54 -87.45
CA VAL A 18 74.57 17.45 -88.38
C VAL A 18 73.09 17.55 -88.77
N THR A 19 72.81 17.88 -90.03
CA THR A 19 71.43 17.89 -90.56
C THR A 19 71.28 16.81 -91.62
N ASP A 20 70.37 15.89 -91.36
CA ASP A 20 70.05 14.78 -92.23
C ASP A 20 68.57 14.77 -92.66
N ALA A 21 68.36 14.31 -93.88
CA ALA A 21 67.06 14.13 -94.52
C ALA A 21 66.94 12.72 -95.14
N GLY A 22 67.79 11.80 -94.68
CA GLY A 22 67.88 10.41 -95.11
C GLY A 22 66.63 9.63 -94.81
N SER A 23 66.27 8.76 -95.76
CA SER A 23 65.10 7.89 -95.66
C SER A 23 65.40 6.56 -94.97
N THR A 24 66.65 6.33 -94.55
CA THR A 24 67.07 5.16 -93.78
C THR A 24 67.42 5.55 -92.35
N ASP A 25 67.20 4.65 -91.41
CA ASP A 25 67.66 4.80 -90.03
C ASP A 25 69.20 4.83 -89.99
N THR A 26 69.77 5.81 -89.27
CA THR A 26 71.21 6.05 -89.21
C THR A 26 71.67 6.17 -87.76
N THR A 27 72.74 5.46 -87.40
CA THR A 27 73.40 5.61 -86.08
C THR A 27 74.31 6.84 -86.05
N TYR A 28 74.14 7.76 -85.10
CA TYR A 28 74.93 8.97 -84.96
C TYR A 28 75.86 8.93 -83.74
N SER A 29 77.18 8.93 -83.96
CA SER A 29 78.18 9.13 -82.89
C SER A 29 78.92 10.46 -83.10
N VAL A 30 78.66 11.46 -82.25
CA VAL A 30 79.17 12.83 -82.40
C VAL A 30 79.93 13.29 -81.15
N THR A 31 81.15 13.78 -81.31
CA THR A 31 81.95 14.33 -80.20
C THR A 31 82.38 15.76 -80.52
N ALA A 32 82.20 16.69 -79.58
CA ALA A 32 82.67 18.08 -79.68
C ALA A 32 83.56 18.45 -78.48
N GLY A 33 84.79 18.87 -78.75
CA GLY A 33 85.74 19.29 -77.72
C GLY A 33 85.66 20.78 -77.36
N GLY A 34 86.07 21.13 -76.14
CA GLY A 34 86.34 22.51 -75.72
C GLY A 34 85.10 23.39 -75.45
N GLY A 35 83.97 22.80 -75.08
CA GLY A 35 82.73 23.54 -74.75
C GLY A 35 81.83 23.88 -75.94
N GLY A 36 82.04 23.28 -77.12
CA GLY A 36 81.20 23.51 -78.30
C GLY A 36 79.88 22.73 -78.26
N ALA A 37 78.79 23.31 -78.76
CA ALA A 37 77.49 22.66 -78.78
C ALA A 37 77.38 21.56 -79.86
N ILE A 38 76.52 20.57 -79.67
CA ILE A 38 76.18 19.56 -80.67
C ILE A 38 74.73 19.76 -81.10
N ASP A 39 74.45 19.81 -82.40
CA ASP A 39 73.08 19.87 -82.94
C ASP A 39 72.91 18.78 -84.01
N ILE A 40 72.07 17.78 -83.75
CA ILE A 40 71.78 16.68 -84.68
C ILE A 40 70.30 16.74 -85.04
N THR A 41 69.99 16.84 -86.33
CA THR A 41 68.61 16.83 -86.84
C THR A 41 68.47 15.74 -87.90
N GLN A 42 67.55 14.78 -87.72
CA GLN A 42 67.11 13.82 -88.74
C GLN A 42 65.67 14.14 -89.13
N SER A 43 65.42 14.41 -90.41
CA SER A 43 64.13 14.91 -90.87
C SER A 43 63.21 13.88 -91.52
N ALA A 44 63.69 12.66 -91.86
CA ALA A 44 62.92 11.71 -92.67
C ALA A 44 62.83 10.24 -92.19
N SER A 45 63.62 9.81 -91.20
CA SER A 45 63.60 8.43 -90.63
C SER A 45 63.91 8.46 -89.12
N ASN A 46 64.05 7.29 -88.49
CA ASN A 46 64.50 7.21 -87.09
C ASN A 46 65.95 7.68 -86.95
N LEU A 47 66.23 8.36 -85.84
CA LEU A 47 67.57 8.73 -85.43
C LEU A 47 68.06 7.67 -84.45
N ILE A 48 68.98 6.81 -84.89
CA ILE A 48 69.61 5.87 -83.97
C ILE A 48 70.76 6.61 -83.28
N LEU A 49 70.76 6.69 -81.96
CA LEU A 49 71.87 7.28 -81.23
C LEU A 49 73.03 6.27 -81.13
N GLY A 50 74.25 6.78 -81.30
CA GLY A 50 75.51 6.17 -80.88
C GLY A 50 76.07 6.96 -79.70
N THR A 51 77.36 7.30 -79.68
CA THR A 51 77.95 8.11 -78.59
C THR A 51 77.86 9.60 -78.90
N VAL A 52 77.23 10.40 -78.03
CA VAL A 52 77.22 11.86 -78.16
C VAL A 52 77.97 12.46 -76.97
N ASN A 53 79.04 13.23 -77.18
CA ASN A 53 79.85 13.73 -76.07
C ASN A 53 80.33 15.16 -76.30
N THR A 54 79.95 16.06 -75.40
CA THR A 54 80.40 17.44 -75.34
C THR A 54 80.40 17.95 -73.89
N THR A 55 81.16 19.02 -73.63
CA THR A 55 81.05 19.82 -72.40
C THR A 55 80.21 21.10 -72.59
N GLY A 56 79.62 21.28 -73.78
CA GLY A 56 78.63 22.33 -74.11
C GLY A 56 77.22 21.72 -74.25
N ASP A 57 76.27 22.45 -74.82
CA ASP A 57 74.87 21.97 -74.94
C ASP A 57 74.68 20.99 -76.11
N ALA A 58 73.74 20.06 -75.99
CA ALA A 58 73.38 19.12 -77.06
C ALA A 58 71.90 19.29 -77.45
N THR A 59 71.63 19.42 -78.74
CA THR A 59 70.28 19.43 -79.32
C THR A 59 70.15 18.26 -80.29
N ILE A 60 69.17 17.39 -80.08
CA ILE A 60 68.96 16.19 -80.90
C ILE A 60 67.50 16.15 -81.33
N THR A 61 67.23 16.18 -82.62
CA THR A 61 65.87 16.27 -83.16
C THR A 61 65.62 15.21 -84.23
N ALA A 62 64.58 14.40 -84.06
CA ALA A 62 63.99 13.57 -85.10
C ALA A 62 62.62 14.16 -85.51
N THR A 63 62.48 14.62 -86.75
CA THR A 63 61.27 15.35 -87.19
C THR A 63 60.10 14.41 -87.53
N LEU A 64 60.37 13.18 -88.00
CA LEU A 64 59.34 12.23 -88.48
C LEU A 64 59.41 10.82 -87.87
N GLY A 65 60.50 10.47 -87.17
CA GLY A 65 60.73 9.12 -86.62
C GLY A 65 61.19 9.13 -85.17
N ASP A 66 61.42 7.94 -84.62
CA ASP A 66 61.88 7.72 -83.25
C ASP A 66 63.33 8.17 -83.05
N ILE A 67 63.70 8.49 -81.82
CA ILE A 67 65.09 8.55 -81.38
C ILE A 67 65.38 7.26 -80.61
N VAL A 68 66.22 6.39 -81.16
CA VAL A 68 66.38 5.00 -80.72
C VAL A 68 67.79 4.76 -80.18
N ASN A 69 67.91 4.05 -79.06
CA ASN A 69 69.22 3.65 -78.52
C ASN A 69 69.86 2.51 -79.36
N SER A 70 71.18 2.59 -79.63
CA SER A 70 71.96 1.43 -80.10
C SER A 70 73.11 1.00 -79.19
N SER A 71 73.64 1.92 -78.37
CA SER A 71 74.67 1.73 -77.33
C SER A 71 75.09 3.09 -76.74
N SER A 72 74.14 3.99 -76.51
CA SER A 72 74.37 5.42 -76.42
C SER A 72 74.59 5.93 -75.02
N GLU A 73 75.67 6.70 -74.84
CA GLU A 73 75.92 7.62 -73.73
C GLU A 73 75.93 9.04 -74.32
N VAL A 74 75.04 9.92 -73.84
CA VAL A 74 74.95 11.34 -74.21
C VAL A 74 75.52 12.19 -73.07
N VAL A 75 76.76 12.63 -73.20
CA VAL A 75 77.41 13.54 -72.25
C VAL A 75 77.26 14.99 -72.73
N ALA A 76 76.63 15.86 -71.94
CA ALA A 76 76.41 17.28 -72.30
C ALA A 76 76.29 18.19 -71.07
N ASN A 77 76.31 19.51 -71.30
CA ASN A 77 75.88 20.48 -70.30
C ASN A 77 74.35 20.47 -70.19
N ASN A 78 73.63 21.14 -71.11
CA ASN A 78 72.18 20.97 -71.25
C ASN A 78 71.86 20.00 -72.40
N LEU A 79 70.79 19.22 -72.30
CA LEU A 79 70.29 18.37 -73.37
C LEU A 79 68.88 18.77 -73.78
N THR A 80 68.69 19.13 -75.05
CA THR A 80 67.38 19.30 -75.68
C THR A 80 67.16 18.17 -76.68
N ILE A 81 66.21 17.26 -76.43
CA ILE A 81 65.97 16.08 -77.28
C ILE A 81 64.50 15.99 -77.73
N SER A 82 64.24 15.96 -79.03
CA SER A 82 62.88 16.11 -79.56
C SER A 82 62.55 15.11 -80.68
N ALA A 83 61.51 14.32 -80.50
CA ALA A 83 60.92 13.43 -81.51
C ALA A 83 59.54 13.95 -81.91
N VAL A 84 59.46 14.67 -83.04
CA VAL A 84 58.26 15.44 -83.46
C VAL A 84 57.34 14.64 -84.40
N GLY A 85 57.66 13.37 -84.64
CA GLY A 85 56.88 12.48 -85.49
C GLY A 85 55.58 11.99 -84.83
N ALA A 86 54.54 11.75 -85.63
CA ALA A 86 53.29 11.18 -85.11
C ALA A 86 53.51 9.73 -84.61
N GLY A 87 53.41 9.52 -83.30
CA GLY A 87 53.67 8.27 -82.59
C GLY A 87 55.14 8.04 -82.24
N ALA A 88 56.01 9.04 -82.43
CA ALA A 88 57.44 8.88 -82.25
C ALA A 88 57.87 8.91 -80.78
N ALA A 89 58.85 8.08 -80.41
CA ALA A 89 59.37 7.94 -79.05
C ALA A 89 60.86 8.30 -78.94
N ILE A 90 61.32 8.57 -77.71
CA ILE A 90 62.72 8.82 -77.36
C ILE A 90 63.20 7.71 -76.42
N GLY A 91 64.22 6.96 -76.82
CA GLY A 91 64.80 5.84 -76.06
C GLY A 91 64.20 4.50 -76.44
N ASP A 92 62.97 4.23 -76.00
CA ASP A 92 62.28 2.98 -76.30
C ASP A 92 61.24 3.13 -77.42
N SER A 93 61.43 2.34 -78.48
CA SER A 93 60.41 2.13 -79.51
C SER A 93 59.64 0.86 -79.18
N SER A 94 58.50 0.62 -79.84
CA SER A 94 57.76 -0.68 -79.78
C SER A 94 58.59 -1.94 -80.15
N THR A 95 59.91 -1.82 -80.33
CA THR A 95 60.87 -2.86 -80.71
C THR A 95 61.88 -3.27 -79.63
N GLY A 96 61.88 -2.65 -78.42
CA GLY A 96 62.63 -3.14 -77.25
C GLY A 96 64.12 -2.81 -77.23
N THR A 97 64.49 -1.55 -77.49
CA THR A 97 65.88 -1.08 -77.62
C THR A 97 66.47 -0.47 -76.33
N GLY A 98 65.65 -0.26 -75.29
CA GLY A 98 66.08 0.27 -73.99
C GLY A 98 66.23 1.80 -73.95
N ALA A 99 66.23 2.38 -72.74
CA ALA A 99 66.38 3.81 -72.51
C ALA A 99 67.71 4.38 -73.05
N ILE A 100 67.75 5.67 -73.38
CA ILE A 100 69.02 6.34 -73.75
C ILE A 100 69.79 6.70 -72.48
N GLU A 101 71.07 6.33 -72.43
CA GLU A 101 71.95 6.73 -71.33
C GLU A 101 72.42 8.18 -71.56
N ILE A 102 72.32 9.02 -70.54
CA ILE A 102 72.74 10.42 -70.55
C ILE A 102 73.71 10.67 -69.39
N GLU A 103 74.51 11.73 -69.44
CA GLU A 103 75.30 12.28 -68.33
C GLU A 103 75.33 13.81 -68.47
N LEU A 104 74.61 14.53 -67.60
CA LEU A 104 74.37 15.97 -67.75
C LEU A 104 74.95 16.77 -66.59
N SER A 105 75.52 17.94 -66.89
CA SER A 105 75.92 18.93 -65.87
C SER A 105 74.96 20.10 -65.72
N GLY A 106 73.90 20.14 -66.53
CA GLY A 106 72.85 21.16 -66.60
C GLY A 106 71.48 20.51 -66.84
N SER A 107 70.55 21.23 -67.46
CA SER A 107 69.14 20.83 -67.53
C SER A 107 68.79 19.91 -68.72
N LEU A 108 67.75 19.09 -68.52
CA LEU A 108 67.13 18.23 -69.52
C LEU A 108 65.82 18.84 -70.01
N ASN A 109 65.71 18.99 -71.33
CA ASN A 109 64.47 19.33 -72.03
C ASN A 109 64.19 18.24 -73.09
N ALA A 110 63.04 17.58 -73.02
CA ALA A 110 62.69 16.50 -73.92
C ALA A 110 61.25 16.62 -74.46
N THR A 111 61.00 16.28 -75.73
CA THR A 111 59.67 16.48 -76.33
C THR A 111 59.29 15.38 -77.33
N ALA A 112 58.18 14.68 -77.08
CA ALA A 112 57.57 13.64 -77.91
C ALA A 112 56.03 13.83 -78.02
N THR A 113 55.58 15.02 -78.40
CA THR A 113 54.20 15.50 -78.17
C THR A 113 53.11 14.95 -79.08
N SER A 114 53.44 14.37 -80.23
CA SER A 114 52.44 13.96 -81.23
C SER A 114 52.17 12.46 -81.17
N GLY A 115 51.33 11.95 -80.27
CA GLY A 115 50.88 10.54 -80.26
C GLY A 115 51.32 9.74 -79.03
N ALA A 116 51.29 8.41 -79.11
CA ALA A 116 51.52 7.49 -77.97
C ALA A 116 53.00 7.10 -77.75
N GLY A 117 53.95 7.78 -78.41
CA GLY A 117 55.38 7.51 -78.23
C GLY A 117 55.87 8.15 -76.93
N GLY A 118 56.65 7.40 -76.14
CA GLY A 118 57.13 7.83 -74.81
C GLY A 118 58.55 8.40 -74.81
N ILE A 119 59.03 8.78 -73.62
CA ILE A 119 60.38 9.29 -73.36
C ILE A 119 61.02 8.39 -72.29
N TYR A 120 62.17 7.79 -72.61
CA TYR A 120 62.87 6.81 -71.79
C TYR A 120 64.36 7.17 -71.67
N LEU A 121 64.78 7.68 -70.52
CA LEU A 121 66.14 8.19 -70.30
C LEU A 121 66.74 7.65 -68.99
N THR A 122 68.05 7.41 -69.00
CA THR A 122 68.80 6.93 -67.84
C THR A 122 70.07 7.74 -67.64
N GLU A 123 70.18 8.47 -66.53
CA GLU A 123 71.45 9.02 -66.04
C GLU A 123 72.17 7.98 -65.17
N THR A 124 73.40 7.66 -65.55
CA THR A 124 74.26 6.63 -64.98
C THR A 124 75.22 7.13 -63.88
N ASN A 125 75.55 8.43 -63.82
CA ASN A 125 76.63 8.93 -62.92
C ASN A 125 76.24 10.11 -62.00
N GLY A 126 75.17 10.84 -62.30
CA GLY A 126 74.83 12.10 -61.64
C GLY A 126 73.34 12.31 -61.43
N SER A 127 72.96 13.57 -61.18
CA SER A 127 71.57 14.01 -60.99
C SER A 127 70.97 14.47 -62.31
N ILE A 128 69.65 14.33 -62.46
CA ILE A 128 68.89 14.96 -63.54
C ILE A 128 68.31 16.28 -63.01
N THR A 129 68.64 17.39 -63.67
CA THR A 129 67.92 18.66 -63.48
C THR A 129 66.91 18.82 -64.61
N LEU A 130 65.63 18.97 -64.29
CA LEU A 130 64.55 19.09 -65.27
C LEU A 130 64.38 20.54 -65.75
N ASP A 131 63.71 20.69 -66.88
CA ASP A 131 63.21 21.96 -67.43
C ASP A 131 61.82 21.69 -67.99
N THR A 132 61.71 20.98 -69.12
CA THR A 132 60.40 20.44 -69.57
C THR A 132 60.59 19.14 -70.32
N VAL A 133 59.90 18.08 -69.89
CA VAL A 133 59.84 16.76 -70.50
C VAL A 133 58.38 16.48 -70.88
N ASP A 134 58.05 16.67 -72.15
CA ASP A 134 56.67 16.56 -72.65
C ASP A 134 56.50 15.37 -73.61
N ALA A 135 55.83 14.31 -73.16
CA ALA A 135 55.55 13.11 -73.96
C ALA A 135 54.13 13.10 -74.57
N GLY A 136 53.36 14.18 -74.47
CA GLY A 136 51.99 14.24 -74.99
C GLY A 136 51.06 13.20 -74.38
N SER A 137 50.89 12.04 -75.04
CA SER A 137 50.08 10.92 -74.53
C SER A 137 50.87 9.63 -74.24
N GLY A 138 52.19 9.65 -74.40
CA GLY A 138 53.09 8.53 -74.15
C GLY A 138 53.65 8.50 -72.71
N THR A 139 54.29 7.40 -72.34
CA THR A 139 54.91 7.24 -71.02
C THR A 139 56.19 8.06 -70.89
N ILE A 140 56.45 8.63 -69.72
CA ILE A 140 57.76 9.18 -69.33
C ILE A 140 58.41 8.21 -68.35
N GLU A 141 59.62 7.74 -68.64
CA GLU A 141 60.45 6.93 -67.74
C GLU A 141 61.83 7.58 -67.60
N LEU A 142 62.17 8.01 -66.39
CA LEU A 142 63.45 8.63 -66.04
C LEU A 142 64.11 7.82 -64.94
N VAL A 143 65.37 7.44 -65.15
CA VAL A 143 66.19 6.77 -64.13
C VAL A 143 67.43 7.62 -63.87
N SER A 144 67.75 7.93 -62.62
CA SER A 144 68.94 8.71 -62.24
C SER A 144 69.75 7.98 -61.17
N ALA A 145 71.08 7.98 -61.29
CA ALA A 145 71.99 7.50 -60.24
C ALA A 145 72.10 8.47 -59.04
N GLY A 146 71.72 9.74 -59.22
CA GLY A 146 71.71 10.79 -58.21
C GLY A 146 70.29 11.27 -57.90
N ASP A 147 70.12 12.59 -57.77
CA ASP A 147 68.82 13.22 -57.52
C ASP A 147 68.10 13.54 -58.84
N VAL A 148 66.77 13.65 -58.81
CA VAL A 148 65.97 14.31 -59.85
C VAL A 148 65.43 15.61 -59.26
N ILE A 149 65.78 16.74 -59.87
CA ILE A 149 65.57 18.09 -59.29
C ILE A 149 64.89 18.97 -60.34
N ASP A 150 63.94 19.81 -59.93
CA ASP A 150 63.41 20.90 -60.76
C ASP A 150 64.53 21.91 -61.12
N GLY A 151 64.47 22.45 -62.33
CA GLY A 151 65.30 23.55 -62.81
C GLY A 151 65.06 24.89 -62.12
N GLY A 152 64.05 24.98 -61.25
CA GLY A 152 63.70 26.13 -60.42
C GLY A 152 62.80 27.13 -61.15
N ASP A 153 61.93 26.65 -62.05
CA ASP A 153 60.91 27.48 -62.67
C ASP A 153 59.53 27.28 -62.00
N THR A 154 58.43 27.45 -62.73
CA THR A 154 57.06 27.25 -62.18
C THR A 154 56.18 26.52 -63.19
N SER A 155 56.81 25.99 -64.23
CA SER A 155 56.18 25.26 -65.30
C SER A 155 56.15 23.78 -64.95
N THR A 156 55.28 23.03 -65.59
CA THR A 156 55.20 21.60 -65.35
C THR A 156 56.44 20.91 -65.93
N ASP A 157 57.29 20.34 -65.07
CA ASP A 157 58.48 19.59 -65.46
C ASP A 157 58.16 18.40 -66.37
N LEU A 158 57.16 17.60 -65.98
CA LEU A 158 56.80 16.35 -66.66
C LEU A 158 55.38 16.43 -67.23
N VAL A 159 55.25 16.54 -68.55
CA VAL A 159 53.96 16.74 -69.22
C VAL A 159 53.53 15.49 -70.00
N THR A 160 52.46 14.83 -69.57
CA THR A 160 51.86 13.71 -70.32
C THR A 160 50.39 13.45 -69.91
N THR A 161 49.65 12.72 -70.74
CA THR A 161 48.40 12.04 -70.33
C THR A 161 48.60 10.54 -70.08
N GLY A 162 49.83 10.04 -70.28
CA GLY A 162 50.24 8.67 -70.03
C GLY A 162 50.74 8.47 -68.59
N MET A 163 51.61 7.48 -68.40
CA MET A 163 52.22 7.16 -67.11
C MET A 163 53.55 7.92 -66.94
N VAL A 164 53.83 8.39 -65.73
CA VAL A 164 55.13 8.93 -65.32
C VAL A 164 55.82 7.91 -64.42
N MET A 165 57.07 7.56 -64.71
CA MET A 165 57.92 6.72 -63.87
C MET A 165 59.24 7.46 -63.65
N VAL A 166 59.59 7.74 -62.40
CA VAL A 166 60.87 8.39 -62.06
C VAL A 166 61.55 7.60 -60.95
N SER A 167 62.79 7.18 -61.18
CA SER A 167 63.54 6.33 -60.24
C SER A 167 64.91 6.93 -59.92
N ALA A 168 65.12 7.26 -58.65
CA ALA A 168 66.36 7.77 -58.04
C ALA A 168 66.80 6.88 -56.86
N PRO A 169 67.25 5.63 -57.10
CA PRO A 169 67.45 4.59 -56.08
C PRO A 169 68.48 4.93 -54.99
N THR A 170 69.33 5.93 -55.21
CA THR A 170 70.34 6.40 -54.25
C THR A 170 70.24 7.90 -53.94
N GLY A 171 69.21 8.57 -54.47
CA GLY A 171 69.02 10.02 -54.36
C GLY A 171 67.60 10.39 -53.94
N SER A 172 67.27 11.64 -54.20
CA SER A 172 65.99 12.28 -53.90
C SER A 172 65.28 12.71 -55.18
N ILE A 173 63.97 12.86 -55.11
CA ILE A 173 63.14 13.42 -56.17
C ILE A 173 62.51 14.70 -55.63
N GLY A 174 62.75 15.83 -56.29
CA GLY A 174 62.20 17.14 -55.92
C GLY A 174 62.78 17.76 -54.64
N SER A 175 63.97 17.35 -54.19
CA SER A 175 64.53 17.86 -52.93
C SER A 175 64.69 19.40 -52.94
N GLY A 176 63.80 20.10 -52.21
CA GLY A 176 63.84 21.55 -52.02
C GLY A 176 62.96 22.35 -52.96
N ASP A 177 62.49 21.75 -54.05
CA ASP A 177 61.45 22.26 -54.96
C ASP A 177 60.77 21.07 -55.65
N ALA A 178 59.44 21.00 -55.55
CA ALA A 178 58.69 19.81 -55.92
C ALA A 178 58.72 19.57 -57.44
N ILE A 179 58.82 18.32 -57.88
CA ILE A 179 58.70 18.02 -59.32
C ILE A 179 57.24 18.21 -59.75
N GLU A 180 56.96 19.18 -60.61
CA GLU A 180 55.62 19.38 -61.16
C GLU A 180 55.33 18.44 -62.32
N PHE A 181 54.24 17.67 -62.25
CA PHE A 181 53.86 16.77 -63.32
C PHE A 181 52.37 16.85 -63.70
N SER A 182 52.08 16.45 -64.94
CA SER A 182 50.73 16.13 -65.40
C SER A 182 50.78 14.74 -66.02
N ALA A 183 49.90 13.85 -65.55
CA ALA A 183 49.85 12.44 -65.94
C ALA A 183 48.46 11.85 -65.67
N GLY A 184 48.21 10.61 -66.12
CA GLY A 184 47.06 9.83 -65.67
C GLY A 184 47.37 8.97 -64.44
N MET A 185 48.62 8.49 -64.32
CA MET A 185 49.17 7.71 -63.21
C MET A 185 50.65 8.05 -63.06
N ALA A 186 51.21 7.96 -61.85
CA ALA A 186 52.65 8.16 -61.64
C ALA A 186 53.24 7.21 -60.60
N ASP A 187 54.48 6.79 -60.83
CA ASP A 187 55.31 5.98 -59.93
C ASP A 187 56.64 6.70 -59.69
N PHE A 188 56.96 6.99 -58.44
CA PHE A 188 58.23 7.59 -58.03
C PHE A 188 58.94 6.69 -57.05
N THR A 189 60.20 6.35 -57.36
CA THR A 189 61.06 5.55 -56.48
C THR A 189 62.27 6.36 -56.05
N ALA A 190 62.52 6.54 -54.75
CA ALA A 190 63.69 7.27 -54.23
C ALA A 190 64.25 6.66 -52.93
N GLN A 191 65.41 7.09 -52.46
CA GLN A 191 65.97 6.64 -51.17
C GLN A 191 65.70 7.61 -50.01
N ASN A 192 65.75 8.92 -50.29
CA ASN A 192 65.73 9.94 -49.23
C ASN A 192 64.44 10.76 -49.24
N THR A 193 64.29 11.68 -50.18
CA THR A 193 63.14 12.60 -50.23
C THR A 193 62.35 12.40 -51.52
N ILE A 194 61.02 12.43 -51.44
CA ILE A 194 60.12 12.58 -52.59
C ILE A 194 59.25 13.81 -52.34
N GLU A 195 59.44 14.85 -53.16
CA GLU A 195 58.64 16.06 -53.21
C GLU A 195 58.07 16.20 -54.63
N THR A 196 56.74 16.07 -54.77
CA THR A 196 56.09 16.12 -56.09
C THR A 196 54.80 16.92 -56.03
N ALA A 197 54.43 17.52 -57.16
CA ALA A 197 53.20 18.27 -57.29
C ALA A 197 52.47 17.99 -58.60
N SER A 198 51.14 17.97 -58.58
CA SER A 198 50.35 17.84 -59.80
C SER A 198 49.12 18.74 -59.80
N ALA A 199 48.99 19.54 -60.87
CA ALA A 199 47.84 20.41 -61.10
C ALA A 199 46.69 19.70 -61.85
N THR A 200 46.86 18.43 -62.22
CA THR A 200 45.86 17.63 -62.95
C THR A 200 45.41 16.43 -62.13
N PRO A 201 44.10 16.06 -62.17
CA PRO A 201 43.59 14.85 -61.54
C PRO A 201 44.33 13.58 -61.99
N LEU A 202 44.67 12.71 -61.03
CA LEU A 202 45.33 11.42 -61.24
C LEU A 202 44.40 10.27 -60.85
N ALA A 203 44.61 9.09 -61.43
CA ALA A 203 43.95 7.87 -60.92
C ALA A 203 44.72 7.26 -59.74
N GLU A 204 46.05 7.29 -59.76
CA GLU A 204 46.88 6.62 -58.77
C GLU A 204 48.28 7.26 -58.76
N LEU A 205 48.85 7.40 -57.56
CA LEU A 205 50.23 7.84 -57.33
C LEU A 205 50.92 6.83 -56.40
N ASP A 206 51.90 6.10 -56.93
CA ASP A 206 52.69 5.15 -56.16
C ASP A 206 54.04 5.76 -55.80
N LEU A 207 54.39 5.77 -54.51
CA LEU A 207 55.66 6.26 -54.00
C LEU A 207 56.40 5.15 -53.27
N ASN A 208 57.55 4.74 -53.82
CA ASN A 208 58.37 3.66 -53.28
C ASN A 208 59.66 4.22 -52.69
N LEU A 209 59.80 4.22 -51.36
CA LEU A 209 61.01 4.63 -50.67
C LEU A 209 61.91 3.43 -50.34
N MET A 210 63.14 3.46 -50.85
CA MET A 210 64.21 2.51 -50.54
C MET A 210 64.78 2.76 -49.14
N PRO A 211 65.45 1.76 -48.51
CA PRO A 211 65.92 1.88 -47.12
C PRO A 211 66.77 3.13 -46.86
N GLY A 212 66.27 4.04 -46.01
CA GLY A 212 66.88 5.37 -45.77
C GLY A 212 66.18 6.22 -44.70
N THR A 213 66.43 7.53 -44.66
CA THR A 213 65.62 8.49 -43.89
C THR A 213 64.54 9.04 -44.82
N GLY A 214 63.49 8.25 -45.06
CA GLY A 214 62.43 8.57 -46.00
C GLY A 214 61.64 9.81 -45.57
N THR A 215 61.62 10.86 -46.39
CA THR A 215 60.78 12.05 -46.20
C THR A 215 59.89 12.25 -47.42
N VAL A 216 58.59 12.45 -47.22
CA VAL A 216 57.64 12.66 -48.31
C VAL A 216 56.87 13.97 -48.12
N SER A 217 56.77 14.75 -49.19
CA SER A 217 55.82 15.87 -49.31
C SER A 217 55.12 15.83 -50.67
N ILE A 218 53.79 15.92 -50.70
CA ILE A 218 52.97 15.78 -51.90
C ILE A 218 51.94 16.91 -51.94
N ASN A 219 51.84 17.62 -53.07
CA ASN A 219 50.79 18.61 -53.27
C ASN A 219 50.09 18.39 -54.62
N ILE A 220 48.87 17.84 -54.59
CA ILE A 220 48.18 17.41 -55.80
C ILE A 220 46.76 17.97 -55.90
N THR A 221 46.18 17.88 -57.09
CA THR A 221 44.81 18.33 -57.37
C THR A 221 43.98 17.18 -57.93
N GLY A 222 43.18 16.52 -57.08
CA GLY A 222 42.13 15.60 -57.49
C GLY A 222 42.60 14.21 -57.91
N ALA A 223 43.57 13.61 -57.21
CA ALA A 223 43.85 12.18 -57.38
C ALA A 223 42.81 11.30 -56.64
N THR A 224 42.61 10.06 -57.10
CA THR A 224 41.75 9.10 -56.39
C THR A 224 42.49 8.30 -55.32
N THR A 225 43.76 7.95 -55.49
CA THR A 225 44.52 7.14 -54.52
C THR A 225 46.01 7.51 -54.52
N ILE A 226 46.64 7.56 -53.33
CA ILE A 226 48.09 7.62 -53.11
C ILE A 226 48.51 6.39 -52.32
N ASN A 227 49.48 5.63 -52.84
CA ASN A 227 50.13 4.54 -52.12
C ASN A 227 51.58 4.93 -51.79
N ILE A 228 52.00 4.81 -50.55
CA ILE A 228 53.38 5.05 -50.10
C ILE A 228 53.90 3.79 -49.43
N ASP A 229 54.98 3.21 -49.95
CA ASP A 229 55.67 2.05 -49.36
C ASP A 229 57.13 2.42 -49.01
N GLU A 230 57.49 2.30 -47.73
CA GLU A 230 58.86 2.50 -47.23
C GLU A 230 59.46 1.16 -46.76
N ASN A 231 60.62 0.83 -47.30
CA ASN A 231 61.34 -0.41 -47.03
C ASN A 231 62.62 -0.20 -46.19
N GLY A 232 62.52 -0.04 -44.87
CA GLY A 232 63.65 -0.28 -43.94
C GLY A 232 64.12 0.91 -43.09
N GLY A 233 63.33 1.98 -42.97
CA GLY A 233 63.61 3.18 -42.19
C GLY A 233 62.34 3.89 -41.68
N ASN A 234 62.49 4.93 -40.85
CA ASN A 234 61.32 5.70 -40.40
C ASN A 234 60.83 6.59 -41.55
N LEU A 235 59.55 6.49 -41.88
CA LEU A 235 58.90 7.34 -42.87
C LEU A 235 58.42 8.62 -42.19
N ARG A 236 58.88 9.77 -42.68
CA ARG A 236 58.41 11.08 -42.23
C ARG A 236 57.54 11.71 -43.31
N ILE A 237 56.29 12.02 -42.97
CA ILE A 237 55.37 12.74 -43.85
C ILE A 237 55.32 14.19 -43.41
N ASN A 238 55.78 15.10 -44.27
CA ASN A 238 55.72 16.54 -44.00
C ASN A 238 54.39 17.14 -44.45
N ASP A 239 53.90 16.74 -45.62
CA ASP A 239 52.70 17.31 -46.25
C ASP A 239 52.10 16.35 -47.29
N ILE A 240 50.80 16.13 -47.23
CA ILE A 240 49.95 15.50 -48.24
C ILE A 240 48.71 16.37 -48.31
N ASP A 241 48.58 17.13 -49.38
CA ASP A 241 47.50 18.09 -49.59
C ASP A 241 46.80 17.81 -50.92
N ASN A 242 45.47 17.88 -50.90
CA ASN A 242 44.62 17.67 -52.05
C ASN A 242 43.59 18.78 -52.21
N SER A 243 43.77 19.62 -53.22
CA SER A 243 42.83 20.71 -53.53
C SER A 243 41.60 20.28 -54.37
N GLY A 244 41.36 18.97 -54.53
CA GLY A 244 40.41 18.36 -55.47
C GLY A 244 39.21 17.63 -54.84
N THR A 245 38.78 16.50 -55.45
CA THR A 245 37.73 15.59 -54.92
C THR A 245 38.30 14.61 -53.90
N GLU A 246 37.50 13.65 -53.42
CA GLU A 246 37.91 12.50 -52.58
C GLU A 246 39.25 11.86 -52.99
N LEU A 247 40.15 11.62 -52.03
CA LEU A 247 41.46 11.01 -52.20
C LEU A 247 41.69 9.93 -51.13
N ASP A 248 42.03 8.70 -51.50
CA ASP A 248 42.45 7.68 -50.55
C ASP A 248 43.97 7.71 -50.35
N VAL A 249 44.46 7.54 -49.11
CA VAL A 249 45.87 7.59 -48.75
C VAL A 249 46.26 6.32 -48.00
N ASP A 250 47.02 5.45 -48.66
CA ASP A 250 47.55 4.21 -48.08
C ASP A 250 49.06 4.33 -47.86
N ILE A 251 49.49 4.26 -46.59
CA ILE A 251 50.90 4.38 -46.19
C ILE A 251 51.33 3.13 -45.44
N THR A 252 52.34 2.44 -45.98
CA THR A 252 53.00 1.30 -45.34
C THR A 252 54.47 1.64 -45.08
N SER A 253 54.93 1.39 -43.86
CA SER A 253 56.33 1.52 -43.44
C SER A 253 56.76 0.25 -42.71
N ASP A 254 57.91 -0.30 -43.07
CA ASP A 254 58.51 -1.44 -42.38
C ASP A 254 58.83 -1.13 -40.89
N THR A 255 59.04 0.15 -40.56
CA THR A 255 59.37 0.58 -39.19
C THR A 255 58.31 1.50 -38.61
N GLY A 256 58.57 2.81 -38.46
CA GLY A 256 57.63 3.80 -37.90
C GLY A 256 57.20 4.86 -38.92
N ILE A 257 56.15 5.58 -38.56
CA ILE A 257 55.60 6.72 -39.30
C ILE A 257 55.62 7.94 -38.38
N GLU A 258 56.26 9.03 -38.83
CA GLU A 258 56.26 10.33 -38.16
C GLU A 258 55.50 11.34 -39.02
N LEU A 259 54.38 11.84 -38.51
CA LEU A 259 53.57 12.88 -39.14
C LEU A 259 53.93 14.24 -38.56
N VAL A 260 54.28 15.19 -39.41
CA VAL A 260 54.42 16.59 -39.01
C VAL A 260 53.04 17.20 -38.75
N ASN A 261 52.97 18.35 -38.09
CA ASN A 261 51.71 19.08 -37.94
C ASN A 261 51.10 19.36 -39.33
N ASP A 262 49.80 19.08 -39.47
CA ASP A 262 49.03 19.24 -40.70
C ASP A 262 49.62 18.46 -41.90
N ALA A 263 50.17 17.27 -41.61
CA ALA A 263 50.86 16.43 -42.58
C ALA A 263 49.92 15.73 -43.57
N ILE A 264 48.66 15.45 -43.22
CA ILE A 264 47.67 14.89 -44.14
C ILE A 264 46.42 15.76 -44.05
N ARG A 265 46.11 16.54 -45.09
CA ARG A 265 45.01 17.52 -45.09
C ARG A 265 44.21 17.52 -46.38
N ASP A 266 42.99 18.07 -46.31
CA ASP A 266 42.10 18.30 -47.46
C ASP A 266 41.79 17.03 -48.29
N ILE A 267 41.83 15.86 -47.64
CA ILE A 267 41.58 14.54 -48.25
C ILE A 267 40.08 14.31 -48.58
N ASN A 268 39.20 15.22 -48.14
CA ASN A 268 37.75 15.17 -48.32
C ASN A 268 37.16 13.84 -47.83
N GLY A 269 36.37 13.13 -48.64
CA GLY A 269 35.69 11.90 -48.23
C GLY A 269 36.56 10.65 -48.19
N GLY A 270 37.86 10.75 -48.50
CA GLY A 270 38.68 9.57 -48.75
C GLY A 270 39.33 9.02 -47.48
N ASP A 271 39.69 7.74 -47.56
CA ASP A 271 40.16 6.95 -46.43
C ASP A 271 41.67 7.12 -46.22
N VAL A 272 42.13 7.04 -44.98
CA VAL A 272 43.56 7.11 -44.63
C VAL A 272 43.98 5.84 -43.89
N SER A 273 44.87 5.06 -44.48
CA SER A 273 45.43 3.83 -43.89
C SER A 273 46.91 4.04 -43.55
N LEU A 274 47.28 3.84 -42.29
CA LEU A 274 48.66 3.95 -41.81
C LEU A 274 49.10 2.62 -41.19
N VAL A 275 50.09 1.97 -41.79
CA VAL A 275 50.62 0.67 -41.36
C VAL A 275 52.11 0.78 -41.03
N ALA A 276 52.44 0.65 -39.74
CA ALA A 276 53.80 0.65 -39.20
C ALA A 276 54.18 -0.76 -38.69
N GLN A 277 54.78 -1.58 -39.57
CA GLN A 277 54.96 -3.02 -39.34
C GLN A 277 55.86 -3.38 -38.14
N SER A 278 56.81 -2.52 -37.74
CA SER A 278 57.71 -2.80 -36.60
C SER A 278 57.97 -1.61 -35.66
N GLY A 279 57.25 -0.50 -35.85
CA GLY A 279 57.45 0.76 -35.12
C GLY A 279 56.16 1.42 -34.65
N ALA A 280 56.27 2.69 -34.30
CA ALA A 280 55.17 3.50 -33.78
C ALA A 280 54.68 4.49 -34.85
N ILE A 281 53.41 4.90 -34.73
CA ILE A 281 52.84 6.02 -35.45
C ILE A 281 52.79 7.20 -34.49
N ILE A 282 53.53 8.26 -34.79
CA ILE A 282 53.62 9.44 -33.93
C ILE A 282 53.39 10.71 -34.74
N ASP A 283 52.83 11.72 -34.09
CA ASP A 283 52.68 13.06 -34.66
C ASP A 283 53.48 14.12 -33.89
N GLY A 284 53.52 15.30 -34.49
CA GLY A 284 54.01 16.52 -33.85
C GLY A 284 53.00 17.12 -32.87
N THR A 285 52.98 18.45 -32.75
CA THR A 285 52.18 19.18 -31.75
C THR A 285 50.84 19.72 -32.29
N GLY A 286 50.47 19.37 -33.51
CA GLY A 286 49.26 19.84 -34.19
C GLY A 286 48.60 18.70 -34.96
N THR A 287 47.40 18.96 -35.50
CA THR A 287 46.54 17.96 -36.15
C THR A 287 47.30 17.14 -37.18
N ALA A 288 47.40 15.83 -37.00
CA ALA A 288 48.15 14.96 -37.91
C ALA A 288 47.36 14.67 -39.20
N ILE A 289 46.06 14.38 -39.07
CA ILE A 289 45.17 13.99 -40.17
C ILE A 289 43.90 14.84 -40.16
N THR A 290 43.53 15.39 -41.32
CA THR A 290 42.21 15.99 -41.57
C THR A 290 41.53 15.30 -42.75
N THR A 291 40.50 14.51 -42.47
CA THR A 291 39.68 13.78 -43.47
C THR A 291 38.22 13.72 -43.02
N THR A 292 37.29 13.43 -43.93
CA THR A 292 35.90 13.04 -43.61
C THR A 292 35.61 11.56 -43.92
N GLY A 293 36.59 10.82 -44.45
CA GLY A 293 36.55 9.37 -44.65
C GLY A 293 36.89 8.57 -43.40
N ALA A 294 37.22 7.29 -43.55
CA ALA A 294 37.65 6.40 -42.49
C ALA A 294 39.17 6.50 -42.24
N VAL A 295 39.61 6.21 -41.03
CA VAL A 295 41.04 6.08 -40.69
C VAL A 295 41.32 4.67 -40.16
N TYR A 296 42.31 3.99 -40.74
CA TYR A 296 42.83 2.71 -40.29
C TYR A 296 44.27 2.86 -39.77
N LEU A 297 44.54 2.32 -38.57
CA LEU A 297 45.86 2.43 -37.92
C LEU A 297 46.38 1.04 -37.51
N GLU A 298 47.54 0.65 -38.04
CA GLU A 298 48.25 -0.56 -37.60
C GLU A 298 49.65 -0.20 -37.09
N ALA A 299 49.98 -0.58 -35.84
CA ALA A 299 51.29 -0.29 -35.26
C ALA A 299 51.71 -1.32 -34.22
N THR A 300 53.01 -1.64 -34.17
CA THR A 300 53.54 -2.62 -33.20
C THR A 300 54.20 -2.00 -31.97
N ALA A 301 54.54 -0.70 -32.02
CA ALA A 301 55.13 0.04 -30.90
C ALA A 301 54.26 1.21 -30.39
N GLY A 302 53.00 1.28 -30.85
CA GLY A 302 51.97 2.19 -30.34
C GLY A 302 51.63 3.31 -31.30
N VAL A 303 50.51 3.97 -31.01
CA VAL A 303 50.04 5.15 -31.74
C VAL A 303 49.89 6.30 -30.75
N GLY A 304 50.58 7.41 -31.05
CA GLY A 304 50.76 8.48 -30.08
C GLY A 304 51.66 8.08 -28.92
N THR A 305 51.89 9.01 -28.01
CA THR A 305 52.70 8.78 -26.80
C THR A 305 51.94 9.25 -25.57
N THR A 306 52.36 8.83 -24.39
CA THR A 306 51.75 9.31 -23.13
C THR A 306 51.86 10.82 -22.91
N SER A 307 52.78 11.50 -23.60
CA SER A 307 52.98 12.95 -23.49
C SER A 307 52.42 13.74 -24.68
N ASN A 308 52.02 13.06 -25.75
CA ASN A 308 51.54 13.67 -26.99
C ASN A 308 50.56 12.70 -27.67
N ALA A 309 49.27 13.02 -27.62
CA ALA A 309 48.24 12.23 -28.27
C ALA A 309 48.27 12.41 -29.78
N PHE A 310 48.00 11.34 -30.51
CA PHE A 310 47.81 11.36 -31.95
C PHE A 310 46.52 12.11 -32.31
N THR A 311 46.58 13.08 -33.21
CA THR A 311 45.46 14.00 -33.46
C THR A 311 44.83 13.82 -34.84
N ILE A 312 43.51 13.60 -34.87
CA ILE A 312 42.71 13.44 -36.09
C ILE A 312 41.57 14.46 -36.08
N SER A 313 41.15 14.96 -37.24
CA SER A 313 40.01 15.86 -37.38
C SER A 313 39.08 15.43 -38.51
N GLY A 314 37.77 15.42 -38.23
CA GLY A 314 36.69 15.23 -39.20
C GLY A 314 36.39 13.78 -39.59
N ALA A 315 37.19 12.81 -39.16
CA ALA A 315 37.10 11.41 -39.60
C ALA A 315 35.74 10.81 -39.24
N SER A 316 35.15 10.07 -40.19
CA SER A 316 33.83 9.45 -40.00
C SER A 316 33.91 8.17 -39.18
N SER A 317 34.98 7.39 -39.34
CA SER A 317 35.23 6.21 -38.55
C SER A 317 36.72 5.97 -38.25
N LEU A 318 36.97 5.22 -37.18
CA LEU A 318 38.30 4.77 -36.78
C LEU A 318 38.29 3.25 -36.63
N ASP A 319 39.36 2.64 -37.14
CA ASP A 319 39.70 1.24 -36.96
C ASP A 319 41.21 1.09 -36.68
N GLY A 320 41.62 -0.01 -36.06
CA GLY A 320 43.05 -0.29 -35.91
C GLY A 320 43.45 -1.49 -35.06
N ASN A 321 44.60 -2.04 -35.43
CA ASN A 321 45.28 -3.13 -34.73
C ASN A 321 46.65 -2.68 -34.18
N ILE A 322 46.72 -2.46 -32.87
CA ILE A 322 47.90 -1.92 -32.18
C ILE A 322 48.48 -3.01 -31.27
N THR A 323 49.48 -3.75 -31.75
CA THR A 323 50.02 -4.92 -31.04
C THR A 323 51.08 -4.61 -29.99
N GLY A 324 51.36 -3.32 -29.71
CA GLY A 324 52.20 -2.90 -28.59
C GLY A 324 52.17 -1.38 -28.36
N GLY A 325 52.62 -0.92 -27.19
CA GLY A 325 52.80 0.50 -26.87
C GLY A 325 51.53 1.30 -26.50
N GLY A 326 50.34 0.80 -26.86
CA GLY A 326 49.05 1.45 -26.60
C GLY A 326 48.62 2.47 -27.67
N LEU A 327 47.41 2.99 -27.53
CA LEU A 327 46.81 3.99 -28.42
C LEU A 327 46.38 5.20 -27.59
N ASN A 328 46.94 6.38 -27.87
CA ASN A 328 46.53 7.65 -27.27
C ASN A 328 46.13 8.63 -28.38
N LEU A 329 44.83 8.89 -28.53
CA LEU A 329 44.26 9.61 -29.67
C LEU A 329 43.27 10.69 -29.23
N ILE A 330 43.35 11.84 -29.88
CA ILE A 330 42.39 12.95 -29.77
C ILE A 330 41.75 13.19 -31.13
N HIS A 331 40.43 13.23 -31.18
CA HIS A 331 39.66 13.54 -32.38
C HIS A 331 38.85 14.84 -32.23
N ASP A 332 38.92 15.73 -33.22
CA ASP A 332 38.04 16.90 -33.27
C ASP A 332 36.73 16.58 -34.01
N GLY A 333 35.61 16.61 -33.27
CA GLY A 333 34.27 16.27 -33.74
C GLY A 333 33.86 14.83 -33.43
N GLY A 334 32.79 14.38 -34.09
CA GLY A 334 32.19 13.08 -33.82
C GLY A 334 32.89 11.94 -34.53
N LEU A 335 32.98 10.78 -33.89
CA LEU A 335 33.72 9.62 -34.36
C LEU A 335 32.94 8.32 -34.13
N VAL A 336 33.00 7.41 -35.11
CA VAL A 336 32.47 6.05 -34.98
C VAL A 336 33.62 5.04 -35.01
N ILE A 337 33.76 4.22 -33.97
CA ILE A 337 34.62 3.03 -34.04
C ILE A 337 33.87 1.95 -34.80
N ALA A 338 34.41 1.54 -35.95
CA ALA A 338 33.80 0.56 -36.82
C ALA A 338 34.88 -0.24 -37.55
N ASP A 339 34.58 -1.51 -37.79
CA ASP A 339 35.42 -2.45 -38.54
C ASP A 339 35.61 -1.97 -39.99
N SER A 340 36.87 -1.85 -40.41
CA SER A 340 37.27 -1.40 -41.75
C SER A 340 37.37 -2.57 -42.72
N ALA A 341 37.13 -2.30 -44.00
CA ALA A 341 37.45 -3.28 -45.04
C ALA A 341 38.96 -3.56 -45.16
N SER A 342 39.80 -2.69 -44.57
CA SER A 342 41.26 -2.80 -44.54
C SER A 342 41.78 -3.71 -43.43
N ASP A 343 40.95 -4.05 -42.44
CA ASP A 343 41.31 -4.99 -41.37
C ASP A 343 41.00 -6.44 -41.78
N THR A 344 41.78 -7.37 -41.22
CA THR A 344 41.60 -8.82 -41.34
C THR A 344 41.02 -9.47 -40.10
N ASP A 345 41.10 -8.79 -38.95
CA ASP A 345 40.36 -9.19 -37.76
C ASP A 345 38.93 -8.63 -37.81
N SER A 346 38.12 -8.93 -36.79
CA SER A 346 36.71 -8.50 -36.75
C SER A 346 36.45 -7.49 -35.64
N PHE A 347 37.52 -6.96 -35.06
CA PHE A 347 37.46 -5.92 -34.04
C PHE A 347 37.45 -4.55 -34.74
N GLY A 348 37.04 -3.51 -34.02
CA GLY A 348 37.22 -2.13 -34.47
C GLY A 348 38.43 -1.47 -33.82
N LEU A 349 38.85 -1.90 -32.63
CA LEU A 349 40.14 -1.52 -32.07
C LEU A 349 40.67 -2.70 -31.25
N ASP A 350 41.82 -3.25 -31.62
CA ASP A 350 42.53 -4.25 -30.80
C ASP A 350 43.88 -3.70 -30.33
N VAL A 351 44.02 -3.44 -29.02
CA VAL A 351 45.14 -2.67 -28.46
C VAL A 351 45.90 -3.43 -27.36
N THR A 352 47.13 -3.84 -27.65
CA THR A 352 48.08 -4.29 -26.63
C THR A 352 48.70 -3.10 -25.90
N GLY A 353 48.01 -2.58 -24.89
CA GLY A 353 48.46 -1.53 -23.99
C GLY A 353 47.30 -0.73 -23.43
N ASP A 354 47.56 0.47 -22.93
CA ASP A 354 46.50 1.41 -22.58
C ASP A 354 45.88 1.99 -23.87
N LEU A 355 44.56 2.13 -23.87
CA LEU A 355 43.77 2.78 -24.91
C LEU A 355 43.15 4.05 -24.32
N THR A 356 43.49 5.22 -24.84
CA THR A 356 42.86 6.50 -24.51
C THR A 356 42.38 7.15 -25.80
N LEU A 357 41.07 7.31 -25.94
CA LEU A 357 40.43 7.97 -27.07
C LEU A 357 39.52 9.07 -26.54
N SER A 358 39.83 10.31 -26.89
CA SER A 358 39.05 11.50 -26.50
C SER A 358 38.58 12.23 -27.75
N THR A 359 37.31 12.59 -27.81
CA THR A 359 36.68 13.22 -28.99
C THR A 359 35.92 14.46 -28.58
N ASN A 360 35.88 15.53 -29.39
CA ASN A 360 35.02 16.71 -29.14
C ASN A 360 33.53 16.47 -29.51
N SER A 361 33.10 15.21 -29.50
CA SER A 361 31.71 14.72 -29.58
C SER A 361 31.04 14.60 -30.96
N PRO A 362 30.12 13.61 -31.15
CA PRO A 362 29.84 12.40 -30.32
C PRO A 362 30.80 11.22 -30.56
N LEU A 363 30.94 10.28 -29.62
CA LEU A 363 31.69 9.02 -29.82
C LEU A 363 30.75 7.80 -29.85
N THR A 364 30.81 6.99 -30.91
CA THR A 364 30.00 5.76 -31.04
C THR A 364 30.89 4.54 -31.26
N VAL A 365 30.65 3.45 -30.53
CA VAL A 365 31.35 2.17 -30.67
C VAL A 365 30.42 1.15 -31.31
N ASN A 366 30.64 0.82 -32.58
CA ASN A 366 29.81 -0.13 -33.34
C ASN A 366 30.50 -1.48 -33.61
N SER A 367 31.80 -1.57 -33.38
CA SER A 367 32.60 -2.80 -33.42
C SER A 367 33.34 -3.01 -32.11
N ASP A 368 33.77 -4.23 -31.85
CA ASP A 368 34.40 -4.60 -30.59
C ASP A 368 35.71 -3.84 -30.36
N VAL A 369 35.92 -3.35 -29.14
CA VAL A 369 37.13 -2.65 -28.68
C VAL A 369 37.77 -3.48 -27.57
N THR A 370 38.98 -3.97 -27.81
CA THR A 370 39.74 -4.78 -26.84
C THR A 370 41.04 -4.08 -26.46
N ALA A 371 41.41 -4.15 -25.18
CA ALA A 371 42.76 -3.77 -24.77
C ALA A 371 43.31 -4.57 -23.60
N THR A 372 44.62 -4.81 -23.58
CA THR A 372 45.30 -5.46 -22.44
C THR A 372 45.53 -4.50 -21.25
N GLY A 373 45.56 -3.18 -21.51
CA GLY A 373 45.69 -2.11 -20.53
C GLY A 373 44.36 -1.44 -20.21
N THR A 374 44.42 -0.24 -19.63
CA THR A 374 43.22 0.54 -19.29
C THR A 374 42.58 1.10 -20.55
N ILE A 375 41.27 0.92 -20.72
CA ILE A 375 40.50 1.57 -21.77
C ILE A 375 39.89 2.86 -21.21
N THR A 376 40.10 3.98 -21.88
CA THR A 376 39.43 5.25 -21.58
C THR A 376 38.83 5.80 -22.86
N LEU A 377 37.49 5.87 -22.90
CA LEU A 377 36.74 6.45 -24.01
C LEU A 377 36.02 7.70 -23.52
N ALA A 378 36.22 8.82 -24.20
CA ALA A 378 35.66 10.09 -23.81
C ALA A 378 35.01 10.83 -24.99
N ALA A 379 33.71 11.11 -24.86
CA ALA A 379 33.00 12.10 -25.65
C ALA A 379 33.01 13.43 -24.88
N GLU A 380 33.99 14.27 -25.15
CA GLU A 380 34.19 15.57 -24.52
C GLU A 380 33.23 16.62 -25.06
N GLY A 381 32.80 17.52 -24.19
CA GLY A 381 32.19 18.78 -24.60
C GLY A 381 31.13 19.31 -23.64
N ALA A 382 30.56 20.46 -24.04
CA ALA A 382 29.59 21.23 -23.27
C ALA A 382 28.26 21.42 -24.04
N THR A 383 27.78 20.39 -24.74
CA THR A 383 26.60 20.39 -25.59
C THR A 383 25.78 19.11 -25.41
N THR A 384 24.51 19.15 -25.81
CA THR A 384 23.60 17.99 -25.72
C THR A 384 23.84 16.95 -26.83
N LEU A 385 24.96 17.04 -27.52
CA LEU A 385 25.37 16.06 -28.54
C LEU A 385 26.56 15.26 -28.05
N ASP A 386 27.05 15.53 -26.84
CA ASP A 386 28.31 15.01 -26.32
C ASP A 386 28.13 13.64 -25.67
N ASP A 387 27.55 12.77 -26.48
CA ASP A 387 27.15 11.43 -26.10
C ASP A 387 28.24 10.41 -26.41
N LEU A 388 28.36 9.43 -25.52
CA LEU A 388 29.12 8.21 -25.73
C LEU A 388 28.15 7.05 -25.90
N THR A 389 28.10 6.44 -27.08
CA THR A 389 27.24 5.29 -27.38
C THR A 389 28.06 4.02 -27.55
N ILE A 390 27.75 2.97 -26.81
CA ILE A 390 28.39 1.64 -26.89
C ILE A 390 27.39 0.63 -27.45
N ASN A 391 27.55 0.23 -28.71
CA ASN A 391 26.70 -0.76 -29.39
C ASN A 391 27.38 -2.12 -29.60
N ALA A 392 28.65 -2.26 -29.21
CA ALA A 392 29.47 -3.47 -29.31
C ALA A 392 30.28 -3.69 -28.02
N ARG A 393 31.10 -4.74 -27.97
CA ARG A 393 31.86 -5.09 -26.76
C ARG A 393 33.03 -4.12 -26.53
N VAL A 394 33.23 -3.67 -25.29
CA VAL A 394 34.41 -2.96 -24.82
C VAL A 394 35.02 -3.79 -23.70
N ASP A 395 36.20 -4.38 -23.93
CA ASP A 395 36.81 -5.36 -23.02
C ASP A 395 38.25 -5.00 -22.66
N SER A 396 38.49 -4.70 -21.38
CA SER A 396 39.84 -4.60 -20.82
C SER A 396 40.23 -5.93 -20.17
N GLU A 397 41.08 -6.71 -20.85
CA GLU A 397 41.41 -8.09 -20.46
C GLU A 397 42.05 -8.21 -19.07
N PHE A 398 42.81 -7.19 -18.65
CA PHE A 398 43.60 -7.22 -17.40
C PHE A 398 43.50 -5.96 -16.53
N ASN A 399 42.75 -4.94 -16.96
CA ASN A 399 42.72 -3.63 -16.31
C ASN A 399 41.30 -3.05 -16.25
N ALA A 400 41.21 -1.72 -16.16
CA ALA A 400 39.98 -0.97 -15.97
C ALA A 400 39.40 -0.42 -17.28
N VAL A 401 38.11 -0.14 -17.28
CA VAL A 401 37.41 0.62 -18.33
C VAL A 401 36.85 1.91 -17.72
N ASN A 402 37.18 3.06 -18.31
CA ASN A 402 36.66 4.36 -17.92
C ASN A 402 35.91 5.01 -19.10
N LEU A 403 34.64 5.34 -18.90
CA LEU A 403 33.77 5.93 -19.90
C LEU A 403 33.35 7.33 -19.44
N TYR A 404 33.53 8.33 -20.31
CA TYR A 404 33.20 9.73 -20.04
C TYR A 404 32.34 10.29 -21.17
N ALA A 405 31.28 11.01 -20.81
CA ALA A 405 30.46 11.77 -21.75
C ALA A 405 30.12 13.14 -21.16
N GLY A 406 30.21 14.19 -21.99
CA GLY A 406 29.76 15.54 -21.67
C GLY A 406 28.24 15.64 -21.43
N ASP A 407 27.46 14.78 -22.08
CA ASP A 407 26.03 14.57 -21.85
C ASP A 407 25.76 13.12 -21.43
N THR A 408 25.34 12.24 -22.35
CA THR A 408 24.78 10.92 -22.01
C THR A 408 25.70 9.77 -22.40
N VAL A 409 25.82 8.77 -21.51
CA VAL A 409 26.43 7.47 -21.85
C VAL A 409 25.31 6.48 -22.15
N THR A 410 25.22 6.00 -23.38
CA THR A 410 24.25 4.97 -23.79
C THR A 410 24.97 3.64 -23.99
N ILE A 411 24.51 2.57 -23.34
CA ILE A 411 24.93 1.20 -23.65
C ILE A 411 23.78 0.49 -24.36
N GLY A 412 23.91 0.33 -25.68
CA GLY A 412 22.92 -0.29 -26.55
C GLY A 412 22.72 -1.78 -26.27
N ALA A 413 21.70 -2.38 -26.89
CA ALA A 413 21.28 -3.76 -26.60
C ALA A 413 22.34 -4.85 -26.86
N ALA A 414 23.34 -4.57 -27.70
CA ALA A 414 24.49 -5.44 -27.96
C ALA A 414 25.79 -4.94 -27.29
N GLY A 415 25.72 -3.82 -26.57
CA GLY A 415 26.85 -3.25 -25.84
C GLY A 415 27.15 -4.05 -24.59
N ALA A 416 28.41 -4.45 -24.44
CA ALA A 416 28.92 -5.15 -23.27
C ALA A 416 30.21 -4.45 -22.80
N VAL A 417 30.30 -4.05 -21.54
CA VAL A 417 31.48 -3.41 -20.96
C VAL A 417 32.09 -4.34 -19.94
N ASP A 418 33.25 -4.91 -20.26
CA ASP A 418 33.94 -5.92 -19.47
C ASP A 418 35.30 -5.37 -18.97
N ALA A 419 35.62 -5.60 -17.70
CA ALA A 419 36.91 -5.23 -17.12
C ALA A 419 37.41 -6.24 -16.08
N ALA A 420 38.71 -6.52 -16.10
CA ALA A 420 39.33 -7.39 -15.09
C ALA A 420 39.58 -6.70 -13.74
N THR A 421 39.49 -5.37 -13.64
CA THR A 421 39.61 -4.64 -12.38
C THR A 421 38.37 -3.78 -12.09
N THR A 422 38.30 -2.55 -12.56
CA THR A 422 37.22 -1.61 -12.22
C THR A 422 36.55 -1.05 -13.47
N ILE A 423 35.28 -0.71 -13.36
CA ILE A 423 34.55 0.05 -14.39
C ILE A 423 34.09 1.36 -13.78
N GLU A 424 34.44 2.47 -14.43
CA GLU A 424 33.96 3.81 -14.06
C GLU A 424 33.21 4.44 -15.24
N ILE A 425 31.95 4.84 -15.03
CA ILE A 425 31.12 5.48 -16.04
C ILE A 425 30.61 6.82 -15.51
N TYR A 426 30.89 7.88 -16.25
CA TYR A 426 30.55 9.24 -15.87
C TYR A 426 29.85 9.97 -17.02
N ALA A 427 28.58 10.32 -16.80
CA ALA A 427 27.80 11.20 -17.65
C ALA A 427 27.82 12.64 -17.09
N GLY A 428 27.66 13.64 -17.96
CA GLY A 428 27.76 15.05 -17.57
C GLY A 428 29.17 15.50 -17.15
N ARG A 429 30.23 14.77 -17.55
CA ARG A 429 31.62 15.01 -17.15
C ARG A 429 32.61 14.77 -18.30
N ASP A 430 33.44 15.77 -18.56
CA ASP A 430 34.61 15.72 -19.44
C ASP A 430 35.85 15.01 -18.83
N PHE A 431 36.63 14.33 -19.66
CA PHE A 431 37.91 13.69 -19.33
C PHE A 431 39.10 14.63 -19.63
N ASN A 432 39.51 15.41 -18.61
CA ASN A 432 40.60 16.39 -18.73
C ASN A 432 42.03 15.80 -18.65
N GLY A 433 42.31 14.67 -19.31
CA GLY A 433 43.67 14.12 -19.44
C GLY A 433 44.46 13.96 -18.12
N GLY A 434 43.78 13.76 -16.99
CA GLY A 434 44.43 13.66 -15.67
C GLY A 434 43.75 14.36 -14.46
N GLY A 435 42.42 14.45 -14.42
CA GLY A 435 41.69 14.66 -13.14
C GLY A 435 41.36 16.09 -12.72
N GLY A 436 41.22 17.05 -13.65
CA GLY A 436 40.67 18.38 -13.37
C GLY A 436 39.19 18.48 -13.76
N VAL A 437 38.39 19.21 -12.98
CA VAL A 437 36.99 19.55 -13.29
C VAL A 437 36.98 20.81 -14.17
N LEU A 438 36.49 20.75 -15.41
CA LEU A 438 36.14 21.94 -16.17
C LEU A 438 34.71 22.39 -15.87
N SER A 439 34.51 23.70 -15.94
CA SER A 439 33.27 24.40 -15.64
C SER A 439 32.30 24.30 -16.81
N GLY A 440 31.46 23.27 -16.82
CA GLY A 440 30.47 23.09 -17.88
C GLY A 440 29.61 21.85 -17.66
N PHE A 441 29.04 21.70 -16.48
CA PHE A 441 28.17 20.55 -16.22
C PHE A 441 26.85 20.70 -16.99
N PHE A 442 26.56 19.74 -17.85
CA PHE A 442 25.24 19.57 -18.45
C PHE A 442 24.47 18.47 -17.71
N LEU A 443 23.16 18.51 -17.92
CA LEU A 443 22.27 17.44 -17.52
C LEU A 443 22.58 16.25 -18.44
N GLY A 444 22.92 15.10 -17.87
CA GLY A 444 23.33 13.91 -18.60
C GLY A 444 22.96 12.64 -17.84
N SER A 445 22.62 11.59 -18.59
CA SER A 445 22.13 10.31 -18.07
C SER A 445 23.08 9.15 -18.41
N VAL A 446 22.92 8.02 -17.72
CA VAL A 446 23.51 6.74 -18.13
C VAL A 446 22.36 5.80 -18.47
N ASP A 447 22.25 5.43 -19.75
CA ASP A 447 21.13 4.65 -20.26
C ASP A 447 21.58 3.28 -20.75
N MET A 448 21.26 2.24 -19.97
CA MET A 448 21.42 0.84 -20.38
C MET A 448 20.16 0.34 -21.10
N VAL A 449 20.29 -0.09 -22.34
CA VAL A 449 19.20 -0.70 -23.12
C VAL A 449 19.10 -2.20 -22.83
N ALA A 450 17.89 -2.75 -22.70
CA ALA A 450 17.68 -4.18 -22.48
C ALA A 450 18.55 -5.08 -23.40
N GLY A 451 19.32 -5.99 -22.79
CA GLY A 451 20.32 -6.83 -23.47
C GLY A 451 21.77 -6.39 -23.22
N SER A 452 22.00 -5.15 -22.79
CA SER A 452 23.33 -4.66 -22.42
C SER A 452 23.85 -5.25 -21.11
N SER A 453 25.17 -5.25 -20.94
CA SER A 453 25.81 -5.73 -19.71
C SER A 453 27.03 -4.91 -19.30
N ILE A 454 27.25 -4.77 -18.00
CA ILE A 454 28.49 -4.28 -17.39
C ILE A 454 29.01 -5.38 -16.46
N THR A 455 30.26 -5.82 -16.63
CA THR A 455 30.85 -6.88 -15.79
C THR A 455 32.28 -6.52 -15.40
N ALA A 456 32.52 -6.35 -14.10
CA ALA A 456 33.85 -6.15 -13.53
C ALA A 456 34.18 -7.21 -12.48
N VAL A 457 35.44 -7.67 -12.42
CA VAL A 457 35.90 -8.53 -11.31
C VAL A 457 36.02 -7.72 -10.00
N GLY A 458 36.31 -6.43 -10.09
CA GLY A 458 36.37 -5.47 -8.98
C GLY A 458 35.19 -4.50 -8.99
N ASP A 459 35.42 -3.24 -8.61
CA ASP A 459 34.34 -2.28 -8.35
C ASP A 459 33.75 -1.68 -9.63
N VAL A 460 32.42 -1.47 -9.63
CA VAL A 460 31.68 -0.74 -10.66
C VAL A 460 31.15 0.55 -10.07
N THR A 461 31.51 1.69 -10.68
CA THR A 461 31.02 3.02 -10.31
C THR A 461 30.31 3.66 -11.50
N ILE A 462 29.05 4.03 -11.32
CA ILE A 462 28.25 4.76 -12.31
C ILE A 462 27.79 6.06 -11.67
N ALA A 463 28.05 7.20 -12.30
CA ALA A 463 27.53 8.47 -11.81
C ALA A 463 27.03 9.36 -12.94
N ALA A 464 25.84 9.91 -12.74
CA ALA A 464 25.17 10.84 -13.63
C ALA A 464 24.49 11.95 -12.80
N PRO A 465 24.43 13.19 -13.30
CA PRO A 465 23.64 14.25 -12.68
C PRO A 465 22.12 14.07 -12.89
N GLU A 466 21.69 13.29 -13.89
CA GLU A 466 20.28 12.92 -14.11
C GLU A 466 20.03 11.43 -13.85
N ASN A 467 19.45 10.69 -14.81
CA ASN A 467 18.94 9.35 -14.58
C ASN A 467 20.03 8.30 -14.84
N VAL A 468 19.93 7.19 -14.13
CA VAL A 468 20.68 5.98 -14.43
C VAL A 468 19.70 4.83 -14.65
N THR A 469 19.60 4.38 -15.90
CA THR A 469 18.81 3.22 -16.28
C THR A 469 19.72 1.99 -16.27
N VAL A 470 19.35 0.93 -15.55
CA VAL A 470 20.16 -0.29 -15.37
C VAL A 470 19.53 -1.54 -16.00
N THR A 471 20.36 -2.51 -16.41
CA THR A 471 19.88 -3.80 -16.96
C THR A 471 20.55 -5.01 -16.35
N SER A 472 21.89 -5.11 -16.45
CA SER A 472 22.71 -6.22 -15.96
C SER A 472 24.09 -5.68 -15.59
N ILE A 473 24.34 -5.51 -14.29
CA ILE A 473 25.59 -5.00 -13.74
C ILE A 473 26.13 -6.04 -12.76
N SER A 474 27.37 -6.49 -12.93
CA SER A 474 28.04 -7.40 -11.97
C SER A 474 29.38 -6.81 -11.53
N GLY A 475 29.64 -6.82 -10.21
CA GLY A 475 30.87 -6.27 -9.61
C GLY A 475 31.14 -6.72 -8.17
N ALA A 476 32.33 -6.40 -7.67
CA ALA A 476 32.70 -6.57 -6.27
C ALA A 476 31.90 -5.61 -5.37
N ASN A 477 32.07 -4.30 -5.56
CA ASN A 477 31.16 -3.30 -5.01
C ASN A 477 30.52 -2.55 -6.18
N VAL A 478 29.23 -2.26 -6.08
CA VAL A 478 28.50 -1.50 -7.11
C VAL A 478 27.99 -0.21 -6.48
N SER A 479 28.40 0.92 -7.05
CA SER A 479 28.00 2.25 -6.60
C SER A 479 27.35 3.01 -7.75
N ILE A 480 26.07 3.35 -7.59
CA ILE A 480 25.30 4.09 -8.59
C ILE A 480 24.81 5.41 -7.99
N THR A 481 25.12 6.53 -8.66
CA THR A 481 24.73 7.87 -8.24
C THR A 481 23.99 8.61 -9.36
N ALA A 482 22.76 9.04 -9.08
CA ALA A 482 21.88 9.84 -9.91
C ALA A 482 21.55 11.16 -9.19
N ASP A 483 22.58 11.93 -8.79
CA ASP A 483 22.43 13.10 -7.92
C ASP A 483 23.52 14.17 -8.12
N SER A 484 23.16 15.41 -7.76
CA SER A 484 23.95 16.65 -7.67
C SER A 484 25.24 16.60 -6.87
N THR A 485 25.39 15.65 -5.93
CA THR A 485 26.64 15.44 -5.19
C THR A 485 27.81 15.16 -6.11
N PHE A 486 27.52 14.67 -7.32
CA PHE A 486 28.43 14.59 -8.44
C PHE A 486 28.40 15.91 -9.26
N GLY A 487 29.42 16.75 -9.11
CA GLY A 487 29.63 17.93 -9.97
C GLY A 487 29.06 19.27 -9.48
N GLY A 488 28.29 19.33 -8.40
CA GLY A 488 27.87 20.62 -7.83
C GLY A 488 26.85 21.41 -8.66
N LEU A 489 26.16 20.75 -9.60
CA LEU A 489 24.92 21.23 -10.19
C LEU A 489 23.74 20.97 -9.26
N ASN A 490 22.83 21.93 -9.11
CA ASN A 490 21.58 21.72 -8.37
C ASN A 490 20.55 21.02 -9.26
N ASN A 491 20.63 19.69 -9.40
CA ASN A 491 19.56 18.89 -9.97
C ASN A 491 18.85 18.10 -8.86
N SER A 492 17.53 18.10 -8.87
CA SER A 492 16.68 17.52 -7.83
C SER A 492 15.84 16.33 -8.31
N SER A 493 16.11 15.76 -9.50
CA SER A 493 15.21 14.76 -10.09
C SER A 493 15.86 13.49 -10.67
N GLY A 494 17.19 13.32 -10.64
CA GLY A 494 17.85 12.12 -11.18
C GLY A 494 17.40 10.84 -10.48
N SER A 495 16.87 9.86 -11.24
CA SER A 495 16.41 8.57 -10.71
C SER A 495 17.33 7.42 -11.09
N ILE A 496 17.31 6.34 -10.31
CA ILE A 496 17.95 5.07 -10.66
C ILE A 496 16.83 4.05 -10.91
N ASP A 497 16.71 3.48 -12.11
CA ASP A 497 15.60 2.57 -12.43
C ASP A 497 16.04 1.44 -13.39
N GLU A 498 15.28 0.35 -13.46
CA GLU A 498 15.53 -0.75 -14.40
C GLU A 498 15.05 -0.43 -15.83
N ALA A 499 15.72 -0.97 -16.84
CA ALA A 499 15.30 -0.82 -18.23
C ALA A 499 14.10 -1.73 -18.56
N GLY A 500 12.91 -1.23 -18.26
CA GLY A 500 11.63 -1.87 -18.56
C GLY A 500 11.00 -2.47 -17.32
N ALA A 501 9.85 -1.92 -16.93
CA ALA A 501 9.13 -2.31 -15.72
C ALA A 501 8.70 -3.80 -15.72
N GLY A 502 8.91 -4.48 -14.60
CA GLY A 502 8.24 -5.75 -14.29
C GLY A 502 8.96 -6.99 -14.74
N THR A 503 10.28 -6.92 -14.97
CA THR A 503 11.09 -8.13 -15.09
C THR A 503 11.42 -8.65 -13.69
N THR A 504 11.65 -9.96 -13.53
CA THR A 504 12.22 -10.53 -12.30
C THR A 504 13.70 -10.88 -12.52
N THR A 505 14.31 -10.23 -13.50
CA THR A 505 15.68 -10.52 -13.91
C THR A 505 16.60 -9.63 -13.11
N GLN A 506 17.49 -10.27 -12.35
CA GLN A 506 18.55 -9.62 -11.59
C GLN A 506 19.21 -8.49 -12.40
N ASN A 507 19.03 -7.25 -11.96
CA ASN A 507 19.63 -6.10 -12.61
C ASN A 507 21.05 -5.83 -12.11
N ILE A 508 21.27 -6.03 -10.81
CA ILE A 508 22.55 -5.77 -10.15
C ILE A 508 22.98 -6.98 -9.32
N ASP A 509 24.16 -7.51 -9.61
CA ASP A 509 24.87 -8.52 -8.83
C ASP A 509 26.08 -7.87 -8.16
N ALA A 510 26.01 -7.70 -6.84
CA ALA A 510 27.07 -7.09 -6.04
C ALA A 510 27.55 -8.08 -4.97
N THR A 511 28.70 -8.71 -5.22
CA THR A 511 29.27 -9.71 -4.29
C THR A 511 29.72 -9.12 -2.94
N GLY A 512 29.88 -7.80 -2.86
CA GLY A 512 30.28 -7.00 -1.69
C GLY A 512 29.18 -6.04 -1.24
N ALA A 513 29.40 -4.73 -1.43
CA ALA A 513 28.46 -3.68 -1.03
C ALA A 513 27.76 -3.04 -2.25
N LEU A 514 26.45 -2.87 -2.17
CA LEU A 514 25.64 -2.08 -3.10
C LEU A 514 25.31 -0.72 -2.49
N THR A 515 25.64 0.36 -3.20
CA THR A 515 25.32 1.74 -2.81
C THR A 515 24.54 2.43 -3.91
N LEU A 516 23.34 2.91 -3.59
CA LEU A 516 22.45 3.64 -4.50
C LEU A 516 22.16 5.04 -3.93
N SER A 517 22.37 6.09 -4.72
CA SER A 517 22.12 7.47 -4.31
C SER A 517 21.42 8.24 -5.41
N ALA A 518 20.23 8.77 -5.17
CA ALA A 518 19.44 9.47 -6.17
C ALA A 518 18.84 10.77 -5.64
N ALA A 519 18.65 11.75 -6.53
CA ALA A 519 17.87 12.94 -6.22
C ALA A 519 16.36 12.67 -6.32
N GLY A 520 15.96 11.89 -7.32
CA GLY A 520 14.61 11.34 -7.54
C GLY A 520 14.47 9.92 -6.96
N VAL A 521 13.69 9.07 -7.62
CA VAL A 521 13.34 7.73 -7.12
C VAL A 521 14.49 6.72 -7.35
N ILE A 522 14.62 5.73 -6.46
CA ILE A 522 15.42 4.52 -6.69
C ILE A 522 14.45 3.36 -6.89
N GLY A 523 14.50 2.69 -8.04
CA GLY A 523 13.42 1.87 -8.58
C GLY A 523 12.39 2.72 -9.33
N GLY A 524 11.28 2.10 -9.70
CA GLY A 524 10.26 2.69 -10.56
C GLY A 524 9.46 3.82 -9.94
N SER A 525 8.73 4.52 -10.82
CA SER A 525 8.02 5.77 -10.52
C SER A 525 6.76 5.63 -9.66
N SER A 526 6.35 4.40 -9.31
CA SER A 526 5.14 4.11 -8.56
C SER A 526 5.38 3.13 -7.42
N ALA A 527 4.52 3.16 -6.39
CA ALA A 527 4.54 2.24 -5.25
C ALA A 527 4.18 0.77 -5.60
N ASP A 528 4.32 0.38 -6.87
CA ASP A 528 4.06 -0.97 -7.35
C ASP A 528 5.36 -1.80 -7.23
N ALA A 529 5.33 -2.84 -6.40
CA ALA A 529 6.46 -3.77 -6.20
C ALA A 529 6.94 -4.46 -7.49
N SER A 530 6.21 -4.36 -8.60
CA SER A 530 6.67 -4.79 -9.93
C SER A 530 7.72 -3.88 -10.55
N GLU A 531 7.94 -2.66 -10.04
CA GLU A 531 8.95 -1.73 -10.55
C GLU A 531 10.16 -1.58 -9.60
N ALA A 532 10.33 -2.47 -8.61
CA ALA A 532 11.51 -2.45 -7.74
C ALA A 532 12.78 -2.86 -8.49
N ILE A 533 13.91 -2.25 -8.14
CA ILE A 533 15.21 -2.66 -8.70
C ILE A 533 15.59 -4.05 -8.18
N ASP A 534 15.84 -4.99 -9.10
CA ASP A 534 16.19 -6.37 -8.77
C ASP A 534 17.69 -6.48 -8.48
N ILE A 535 18.01 -6.90 -7.26
CA ILE A 535 19.38 -6.99 -6.77
C ILE A 535 19.72 -8.39 -6.25
N ASP A 536 20.99 -8.73 -6.31
CA ASP A 536 21.63 -9.80 -5.53
C ASP A 536 22.82 -9.19 -4.82
N ALA A 537 22.59 -8.75 -3.58
CA ALA A 537 23.63 -8.16 -2.75
C ALA A 537 23.54 -8.65 -1.30
N GLY A 538 24.69 -8.91 -0.68
CA GLY A 538 24.71 -9.21 0.76
C GLY A 538 24.49 -7.96 1.63
N ASN A 539 24.86 -6.77 1.14
CA ASN A 539 24.72 -5.51 1.84
C ASN A 539 24.22 -4.39 0.92
N VAL A 540 23.25 -3.60 1.38
CA VAL A 540 22.72 -2.45 0.63
C VAL A 540 22.70 -1.16 1.47
N THR A 541 23.01 -0.04 0.81
CA THR A 541 22.73 1.32 1.28
C THR A 541 22.03 2.06 0.16
N ALA A 542 20.90 2.71 0.44
CA ALA A 542 20.14 3.45 -0.57
C ALA A 542 19.64 4.78 -0.02
N THR A 543 19.85 5.87 -0.74
CA THR A 543 19.36 7.20 -0.31
C THR A 543 18.74 7.93 -1.47
N SER A 544 17.46 8.26 -1.36
CA SER A 544 16.77 9.21 -2.22
C SER A 544 16.53 10.51 -1.46
N SER A 545 16.81 11.67 -2.08
CA SER A 545 16.56 12.99 -1.46
C SER A 545 15.19 13.60 -1.82
N GLY A 546 14.52 13.10 -2.87
CA GLY A 546 13.26 13.66 -3.38
C GLY A 546 12.24 12.63 -3.88
N GLY A 547 12.52 11.32 -3.78
CA GLY A 547 11.64 10.23 -4.21
C GLY A 547 11.64 9.04 -3.25
N GLY A 548 10.99 7.95 -3.66
CA GLY A 548 10.95 6.69 -2.92
C GLY A 548 12.17 5.78 -3.18
N VAL A 549 12.23 4.67 -2.45
CA VAL A 549 13.25 3.62 -2.61
C VAL A 549 12.57 2.25 -2.67
N PHE A 550 12.65 1.58 -3.82
CA PHE A 550 12.01 0.30 -4.09
C PHE A 550 13.07 -0.73 -4.49
N ILE A 551 13.33 -1.70 -3.60
CA ILE A 551 14.39 -2.70 -3.78
C ILE A 551 13.84 -4.10 -3.59
N ARG A 552 14.20 -5.01 -4.50
CA ARG A 552 13.84 -6.43 -4.40
C ARG A 552 15.10 -7.29 -4.50
N GLN A 553 15.42 -7.99 -3.41
CA GLN A 553 16.44 -9.05 -3.43
C GLN A 553 15.84 -10.27 -4.13
N VAL A 554 16.41 -10.68 -5.26
CA VAL A 554 15.99 -11.85 -6.03
C VAL A 554 16.86 -13.08 -5.76
N ASP A 555 16.46 -14.24 -6.28
CA ASP A 555 17.24 -15.49 -6.19
C ASP A 555 18.66 -15.32 -6.77
N GLY A 556 19.67 -15.48 -5.93
CA GLY A 556 21.06 -15.16 -6.22
C GLY A 556 22.07 -16.04 -5.47
N VAL A 557 23.33 -15.60 -5.39
CA VAL A 557 24.33 -16.24 -4.51
C VAL A 557 24.09 -15.83 -3.04
N ALA A 558 23.59 -14.62 -2.82
CA ALA A 558 23.19 -14.13 -1.51
C ALA A 558 21.66 -14.23 -1.36
N ASP A 559 21.21 -15.16 -0.53
CA ASP A 559 19.80 -15.21 -0.13
C ASP A 559 19.49 -14.14 0.95
N ASP A 560 20.43 -13.87 1.87
CA ASP A 560 20.19 -12.90 2.95
C ASP A 560 20.59 -11.48 2.54
N LEU A 561 19.74 -10.49 2.87
CA LEU A 561 20.02 -9.06 2.68
C LEU A 561 20.30 -8.36 4.02
N THR A 562 21.40 -7.61 4.08
CA THR A 562 21.70 -6.71 5.19
C THR A 562 21.57 -5.24 4.75
N VAL A 563 20.74 -4.45 5.44
CA VAL A 563 20.81 -2.98 5.33
C VAL A 563 22.04 -2.52 6.08
N ALA A 564 23.03 -1.98 5.37
CA ALA A 564 24.29 -1.58 5.96
C ALA A 564 24.13 -0.32 6.85
N ALA A 565 25.19 0.05 7.58
CA ALA A 565 25.16 1.16 8.54
C ALA A 565 24.77 2.53 7.93
N GLY A 566 24.87 2.69 6.60
CA GLY A 566 24.39 3.88 5.89
C GLY A 566 22.87 3.98 5.81
N GLY A 567 22.15 2.87 6.01
CA GLY A 567 20.70 2.81 6.03
C GLY A 567 20.02 2.86 4.65
N ILE A 568 18.70 2.89 4.69
CA ILE A 568 17.83 3.23 3.56
C ILE A 568 17.03 4.47 3.95
N ALA A 569 17.04 5.50 3.11
CA ALA A 569 16.29 6.73 3.37
C ALA A 569 15.67 7.29 2.09
N SER A 570 14.47 7.86 2.21
CA SER A 570 13.74 8.50 1.11
C SER A 570 13.54 10.00 1.33
N GLY A 571 13.19 10.72 0.25
CA GLY A 571 12.90 12.15 0.27
C GLY A 571 11.54 12.49 0.90
N SER A 572 11.14 13.77 0.88
CA SER A 572 9.85 14.20 1.44
C SER A 572 8.68 13.50 0.71
N ASP A 573 7.97 12.64 1.45
CA ASP A 573 6.82 11.83 1.03
C ASP A 573 7.15 10.64 0.13
N GLY A 574 8.42 10.20 0.07
CA GLY A 574 8.82 9.01 -0.69
C GLY A 574 8.63 7.71 0.08
N ASP A 575 7.96 6.72 -0.50
CA ASP A 575 7.81 5.39 0.10
C ASP A 575 9.14 4.63 0.10
N ILE A 576 9.29 3.69 1.02
CA ILE A 576 10.38 2.71 1.03
C ILE A 576 9.76 1.32 1.01
N GLN A 577 10.06 0.55 -0.02
CA GLN A 577 9.71 -0.87 -0.09
C GLN A 577 10.96 -1.72 -0.22
N VAL A 578 11.11 -2.69 0.66
CA VAL A 578 12.18 -3.69 0.62
C VAL A 578 11.57 -5.07 0.62
N THR A 579 11.67 -5.76 -0.51
CA THR A 579 11.24 -7.16 -0.63
C THR A 579 12.47 -8.07 -0.64
N VAL A 580 12.49 -9.09 0.21
CA VAL A 580 13.54 -10.12 0.20
C VAL A 580 12.93 -11.43 -0.22
N ALA A 581 12.96 -11.74 -1.52
CA ALA A 581 12.17 -12.83 -2.11
C ALA A 581 12.52 -14.20 -1.52
N ASN A 582 13.80 -14.41 -1.23
CA ASN A 582 14.34 -15.60 -0.59
C ASN A 582 15.30 -15.13 0.50
N GLY A 583 15.28 -15.74 1.70
CA GLY A 583 16.22 -15.42 2.79
C GLY A 583 15.72 -14.39 3.81
N ASN A 584 16.65 -13.92 4.66
CA ASN A 584 16.37 -13.05 5.80
C ASN A 584 16.72 -11.58 5.52
N LEU A 585 16.07 -10.66 6.23
CA LEU A 585 16.43 -9.23 6.25
C LEU A 585 17.04 -8.86 7.60
N THR A 586 18.28 -8.38 7.59
CA THR A 586 18.94 -7.85 8.80
C THR A 586 19.16 -6.35 8.69
N LEU A 587 18.69 -5.58 9.66
CA LEU A 587 18.92 -4.13 9.72
C LEU A 587 20.19 -3.83 10.51
N GLY A 588 21.29 -3.56 9.81
CA GLY A 588 22.54 -3.00 10.33
C GLY A 588 22.58 -1.46 10.36
N GLY A 589 21.63 -0.80 9.69
CA GLY A 589 21.39 0.65 9.72
C GLY A 589 19.89 0.98 9.70
N THR A 590 19.55 2.27 9.68
CA THR A 590 18.16 2.75 9.76
C THR A 590 17.40 2.65 8.45
N ILE A 591 16.08 2.45 8.49
CA ILE A 591 15.14 2.66 7.39
C ILE A 591 14.25 3.85 7.73
N VAL A 592 14.37 4.96 7.00
CA VAL A 592 13.68 6.22 7.32
C VAL A 592 12.98 6.81 6.10
N ALA A 593 11.65 6.72 6.08
CA ALA A 593 10.83 7.47 5.15
C ALA A 593 10.54 8.87 5.70
N ASN A 594 10.78 9.92 4.92
CA ASN A 594 10.50 11.29 5.35
C ASN A 594 9.08 11.71 4.93
N GLY A 595 8.41 12.52 5.75
CA GLY A 595 7.05 13.01 5.44
C GLY A 595 5.99 11.90 5.49
N ALA A 596 5.13 11.86 4.49
CA ALA A 596 4.01 10.93 4.39
C ALA A 596 4.33 9.59 3.70
N GLY A 597 5.60 9.30 3.40
CA GLY A 597 5.99 8.06 2.73
C GLY A 597 5.86 6.83 3.62
N ASP A 598 5.36 5.73 3.07
CA ASP A 598 5.17 4.46 3.76
C ASP A 598 6.49 3.67 3.86
N VAL A 599 6.58 2.73 4.80
CA VAL A 599 7.69 1.77 4.91
C VAL A 599 7.13 0.36 4.87
N GLU A 600 7.43 -0.39 3.82
CA GLU A 600 7.00 -1.78 3.63
C GLU A 600 8.21 -2.71 3.56
N LEU A 601 8.25 -3.68 4.48
CA LEU A 601 9.27 -4.72 4.53
C LEU A 601 8.61 -6.09 4.37
N THR A 602 8.87 -6.76 3.25
CA THR A 602 8.15 -7.99 2.87
C THR A 602 9.12 -9.15 2.60
N LEU A 603 9.02 -10.20 3.41
CA LEU A 603 9.84 -11.41 3.35
C LEU A 603 8.92 -12.62 3.07
N PRO A 604 8.61 -12.94 1.81
CA PRO A 604 7.64 -13.98 1.45
C PRO A 604 8.16 -15.42 1.57
N ALA A 605 9.47 -15.62 1.74
CA ALA A 605 10.02 -16.96 1.89
C ALA A 605 9.60 -17.59 3.21
N ALA A 606 9.24 -18.87 3.15
CA ALA A 606 8.89 -19.64 4.34
C ALA A 606 10.00 -19.52 5.39
N ASP A 607 9.62 -19.32 6.63
CA ASP A 607 10.51 -19.23 7.78
C ASP A 607 11.45 -18.00 7.80
N ALA A 608 11.32 -17.06 6.86
CA ALA A 608 12.18 -15.89 6.74
C ALA A 608 12.06 -14.95 7.95
N THR A 609 13.21 -14.46 8.42
CA THR A 609 13.31 -13.64 9.64
C THR A 609 13.67 -12.19 9.31
N LEU A 610 12.86 -11.25 9.81
CA LEU A 610 13.21 -9.83 9.88
C LEU A 610 13.91 -9.54 11.22
N THR A 611 15.19 -9.19 11.19
CA THR A 611 15.98 -8.86 12.38
C THR A 611 16.28 -7.36 12.44
N ASN A 612 15.71 -6.66 13.42
CA ASN A 612 16.05 -5.27 13.73
C ASN A 612 16.93 -5.17 14.99
N ALA A 613 18.21 -4.81 14.81
CA ALA A 613 19.19 -4.67 15.88
C ALA A 613 19.16 -3.30 16.60
N GLY A 614 17.98 -2.68 16.73
CA GLY A 614 17.83 -1.38 17.39
C GLY A 614 17.91 -0.17 16.47
N ASN A 615 17.82 -0.40 15.17
CA ASN A 615 17.82 0.64 14.15
C ASN A 615 16.40 1.18 13.94
N ALA A 616 16.30 2.47 13.64
CA ALA A 616 15.01 3.09 13.36
C ALA A 616 14.39 2.48 12.08
N ILE A 617 13.13 2.07 12.16
CA ILE A 617 12.20 1.84 11.05
C ILE A 617 11.14 2.90 11.25
N SER A 618 11.19 3.99 10.49
CA SER A 618 10.37 5.16 10.79
C SER A 618 9.81 5.88 9.58
N SER A 619 8.61 6.42 9.76
CA SER A 619 8.00 7.43 8.89
C SER A 619 7.52 8.62 9.73
N THR A 620 7.28 9.79 9.12
CA THR A 620 6.67 10.91 9.88
C THR A 620 5.16 10.68 10.02
N SER A 621 4.47 10.33 8.92
CA SER A 621 3.02 10.08 8.92
C SER A 621 2.55 8.96 8.00
N GLY A 622 3.45 8.28 7.29
CA GLY A 622 3.12 7.11 6.46
C GLY A 622 2.97 5.84 7.30
N ASP A 623 2.38 4.81 6.72
CA ASP A 623 2.15 3.53 7.35
C ASP A 623 3.43 2.67 7.37
N LEU A 624 3.56 1.82 8.38
CA LEU A 624 4.63 0.82 8.49
C LEU A 624 4.00 -0.57 8.33
N LEU A 625 4.43 -1.32 7.32
CA LEU A 625 4.02 -2.71 7.09
C LEU A 625 5.25 -3.63 7.21
N LEU A 626 5.16 -4.59 8.14
CA LEU A 626 6.21 -5.58 8.37
C LEU A 626 5.59 -6.97 8.17
N SER A 627 5.97 -7.64 7.08
CA SER A 627 5.49 -8.97 6.70
C SER A 627 6.65 -9.97 6.68
N ALA A 628 6.69 -10.87 7.66
CA ALA A 628 7.70 -11.94 7.75
C ALA A 628 7.16 -13.10 8.57
N ASP A 629 7.66 -14.32 8.38
CA ASP A 629 7.23 -15.46 9.21
C ASP A 629 7.87 -15.43 10.61
N ARG A 630 9.01 -14.73 10.75
CA ARG A 630 9.67 -14.50 12.03
C ARG A 630 10.15 -13.06 12.15
N MET A 631 10.13 -12.54 13.37
CA MET A 631 10.64 -11.21 13.67
C MET A 631 11.52 -11.26 14.91
N THR A 632 12.56 -10.44 14.93
CA THR A 632 13.35 -10.18 16.12
C THR A 632 13.59 -8.69 16.19
N LEU A 633 12.84 -8.02 17.06
CA LEU A 633 12.88 -6.55 17.17
C LEU A 633 13.66 -6.12 18.41
N SER A 634 14.37 -5.00 18.32
CA SER A 634 15.06 -4.43 19.47
C SER A 634 15.18 -2.91 19.34
N GLY A 635 15.65 -2.27 20.41
CA GLY A 635 15.76 -0.81 20.53
C GLY A 635 14.42 -0.17 20.87
N ALA A 636 14.36 0.51 22.01
CA ALA A 636 13.11 1.17 22.42
C ALA A 636 12.71 2.28 21.43
N ASN A 637 11.43 2.32 21.05
CA ASN A 637 10.88 3.26 20.06
C ASN A 637 11.59 3.22 18.69
N SER A 638 12.15 2.07 18.31
CA SER A 638 12.80 1.90 17.02
C SER A 638 11.80 1.86 15.87
N LEU A 639 10.55 1.47 16.10
CA LEU A 639 9.45 1.59 15.15
C LEU A 639 8.66 2.86 15.48
N SER A 640 8.57 3.81 14.55
CA SER A 640 7.85 5.07 14.80
C SER A 640 7.16 5.66 13.57
N SER A 641 5.89 6.03 13.72
CA SER A 641 5.13 6.85 12.78
C SER A 641 3.89 7.42 13.45
N SER A 642 3.28 8.44 12.84
CA SER A 642 1.89 8.83 13.15
C SER A 642 0.83 8.13 12.30
N GLY A 643 1.25 7.34 11.29
CA GLY A 643 0.40 6.44 10.50
C GLY A 643 0.03 5.15 11.25
N ASN A 644 -0.35 4.12 10.50
CA ASN A 644 -0.64 2.79 11.03
C ASN A 644 0.63 1.93 11.12
N LEU A 645 0.68 1.03 12.09
CA LEU A 645 1.64 -0.08 12.11
C LEU A 645 0.87 -1.37 11.80
N THR A 646 1.32 -2.16 10.83
CA THR A 646 0.79 -3.49 10.54
C THR A 646 1.90 -4.51 10.65
N ILE A 647 1.69 -5.53 11.47
CA ILE A 647 2.59 -6.67 11.60
C ILE A 647 1.81 -7.93 11.26
N GLN A 648 2.32 -8.70 10.30
CA GLN A 648 1.66 -9.90 9.80
C GLN A 648 2.69 -10.99 9.46
N ALA A 649 2.24 -12.24 9.47
CA ALA A 649 3.01 -13.33 8.90
C ALA A 649 2.95 -13.29 7.37
N SER A 650 3.99 -13.75 6.69
CA SER A 650 3.97 -13.84 5.23
C SER A 650 3.25 -15.12 4.77
N ASP A 651 3.43 -16.23 5.49
CA ASP A 651 2.57 -17.40 5.39
C ASP A 651 1.36 -17.23 6.32
N THR A 652 0.17 -17.11 5.71
CA THR A 652 -1.11 -17.07 6.43
C THR A 652 -1.36 -18.29 7.33
N ALA A 653 -0.64 -19.40 7.19
CA ALA A 653 -0.75 -20.56 8.08
C ALA A 653 0.07 -20.41 9.37
N GLU A 654 1.03 -19.49 9.40
CA GLU A 654 1.91 -19.28 10.53
C GLU A 654 1.16 -18.68 11.72
N THR A 655 1.54 -19.08 12.94
CA THR A 655 0.94 -18.50 14.14
C THR A 655 1.60 -17.16 14.46
N ILE A 656 0.80 -16.21 14.96
CA ILE A 656 1.28 -14.94 15.48
C ILE A 656 1.05 -14.94 16.98
N ASP A 657 2.12 -14.84 17.76
CA ASP A 657 2.05 -14.83 19.22
C ASP A 657 2.66 -13.52 19.76
N VAL A 658 1.93 -12.84 20.65
CA VAL A 658 2.33 -11.53 21.19
C VAL A 658 2.24 -11.52 22.72
N GLY A 659 3.31 -11.09 23.41
CA GLY A 659 3.36 -10.91 24.87
C GLY A 659 4.22 -11.93 25.64
N ALA A 660 3.84 -12.22 26.89
CA ALA A 660 4.65 -13.00 27.82
C ALA A 660 4.55 -14.54 27.65
N ALA A 661 5.59 -15.16 27.09
CA ALA A 661 5.84 -16.62 26.94
C ALA A 661 5.33 -17.24 25.63
N VAL A 662 6.09 -17.02 24.56
CA VAL A 662 5.79 -17.58 23.25
C VAL A 662 6.47 -18.95 23.05
N PRO A 663 5.71 -20.03 22.82
CA PRO A 663 6.27 -21.34 22.53
C PRO A 663 6.77 -21.34 21.08
N GLY A 664 8.08 -21.12 20.92
CA GLY A 664 8.75 -20.93 19.62
C GLY A 664 8.28 -21.85 18.50
N GLY A 665 7.96 -21.21 17.36
CA GLY A 665 7.52 -21.83 16.12
C GLY A 665 7.30 -20.78 15.02
N GLY A 666 6.46 -19.78 15.27
CA GLY A 666 6.03 -18.76 14.29
C GLY A 666 6.49 -17.33 14.53
N LEU A 667 5.69 -16.35 14.10
CA LEU A 667 5.95 -14.92 14.34
C LEU A 667 5.67 -14.62 15.82
N ASP A 668 6.72 -14.23 16.52
CA ASP A 668 6.73 -13.99 17.96
C ASP A 668 7.10 -12.53 18.24
N LEU A 669 6.31 -11.85 19.06
CA LEU A 669 6.60 -10.52 19.60
C LEU A 669 6.52 -10.55 21.12
N SER A 670 7.68 -10.64 21.79
CA SER A 670 7.77 -10.60 23.24
C SER A 670 7.45 -9.21 23.82
N ASP A 671 7.21 -9.14 25.13
CA ASP A 671 7.07 -7.86 25.86
C ASP A 671 8.24 -6.90 25.64
N THR A 672 9.46 -7.43 25.42
CA THR A 672 10.64 -6.60 25.15
C THR A 672 10.60 -6.02 23.74
N GLU A 673 10.03 -6.75 22.79
CA GLU A 673 9.83 -6.32 21.41
C GLU A 673 8.69 -5.32 21.28
N LEU A 674 7.64 -5.43 22.08
CA LEU A 674 6.57 -4.42 22.12
C LEU A 674 7.08 -3.04 22.56
N LEU A 675 8.17 -2.96 23.35
CA LEU A 675 8.82 -1.68 23.68
C LEU A 675 9.50 -1.00 22.49
N THR A 676 9.63 -1.69 21.35
CA THR A 676 10.14 -1.09 20.12
C THR A 676 9.13 -0.18 19.45
N PHE A 677 7.83 -0.33 19.76
CA PHE A 677 6.78 0.50 19.18
C PHE A 677 6.75 1.84 19.92
N ALA A 678 6.98 2.93 19.18
CA ALA A 678 6.84 4.27 19.72
C ALA A 678 5.36 4.63 19.92
N ASP A 679 5.06 5.42 20.95
CA ASP A 679 3.75 6.06 21.12
C ASP A 679 3.48 7.06 19.99
N GLY A 680 2.26 7.06 19.45
CA GLY A 680 1.80 7.98 18.41
C GLY A 680 1.22 7.33 17.16
N PHE A 681 1.22 5.99 17.05
CA PHE A 681 0.58 5.31 15.92
C PHE A 681 -0.94 5.56 15.92
N SER A 682 -1.51 5.80 14.73
CA SER A 682 -2.97 5.93 14.58
C SER A 682 -3.69 4.63 14.92
N ASN A 683 -3.07 3.49 14.58
CA ASN A 683 -3.53 2.15 14.91
C ASN A 683 -2.39 1.13 14.76
N ILE A 684 -2.38 0.11 15.61
CA ILE A 684 -1.49 -1.06 15.52
C ILE A 684 -2.35 -2.26 15.12
N THR A 685 -2.09 -2.81 13.94
CA THR A 685 -2.75 -4.02 13.43
C THR A 685 -1.84 -5.23 13.59
N ILE A 686 -2.34 -6.29 14.20
CA ILE A 686 -1.68 -7.59 14.30
C ILE A 686 -2.48 -8.62 13.50
N GLY A 687 -1.78 -9.27 12.55
CA GLY A 687 -2.33 -10.26 11.63
C GLY A 687 -2.99 -9.63 10.39
N GLU A 688 -3.61 -10.48 9.58
CA GLU A 688 -4.33 -10.09 8.37
C GLU A 688 -5.64 -10.86 8.21
N THR A 689 -6.52 -10.37 7.32
CA THR A 689 -7.85 -11.01 7.11
C THR A 689 -7.77 -12.43 6.55
N SER A 690 -6.68 -12.75 5.84
CA SER A 690 -6.44 -14.09 5.27
C SER A 690 -5.76 -15.04 6.27
N GLN A 691 -5.39 -14.58 7.47
CA GLN A 691 -4.65 -15.37 8.45
C GLN A 691 -5.46 -16.60 8.89
N THR A 692 -4.91 -17.78 8.61
CA THR A 692 -5.44 -19.10 9.01
C THR A 692 -4.76 -19.66 10.26
N GLY A 693 -3.51 -19.27 10.53
CA GLY A 693 -2.85 -19.49 11.81
C GLY A 693 -3.53 -18.69 12.93
N THR A 694 -3.44 -19.19 14.15
CA THR A 694 -4.01 -18.49 15.31
C THR A 694 -3.19 -17.23 15.61
N VAL A 695 -3.89 -16.13 15.91
CA VAL A 695 -3.29 -14.91 16.47
C VAL A 695 -3.52 -14.92 17.98
N THR A 696 -2.48 -15.24 18.75
CA THR A 696 -2.50 -15.25 20.21
C THR A 696 -1.99 -13.93 20.75
N ILE A 697 -2.79 -13.27 21.58
CA ILE A 697 -2.32 -12.13 22.38
C ILE A 697 -2.33 -12.58 23.85
N ASP A 698 -1.15 -12.82 24.41
CA ASP A 698 -0.96 -12.98 25.85
C ASP A 698 -0.90 -11.61 26.54
N SER A 699 -0.48 -11.58 27.79
CA SER A 699 -0.33 -10.39 28.59
C SER A 699 0.61 -9.42 27.87
N ALA A 700 0.04 -8.31 27.41
CA ALA A 700 0.69 -7.35 26.52
C ALA A 700 0.18 -5.92 26.81
N SER A 701 0.99 -4.91 26.55
CA SER A 701 0.63 -3.51 26.75
C SER A 701 1.02 -2.68 25.54
N PHE A 702 0.04 -2.00 24.97
CA PHE A 702 0.15 -1.09 23.84
C PHE A 702 -0.19 0.33 24.30
N THR A 703 0.55 1.32 23.81
CA THR A 703 0.28 2.74 24.06
C THR A 703 -0.78 3.31 23.13
N ASP A 704 -0.93 2.70 21.96
CA ASP A 704 -1.78 3.15 20.86
C ASP A 704 -2.98 2.20 20.67
N PRO A 705 -3.96 2.57 19.83
CA PRO A 705 -5.05 1.67 19.44
C PRO A 705 -4.54 0.33 18.89
N LEU A 706 -5.19 -0.76 19.29
CA LEU A 706 -4.89 -2.12 18.87
C LEU A 706 -6.05 -2.69 18.04
N ASN A 707 -5.72 -3.29 16.90
CA ASN A 707 -6.61 -4.04 16.03
C ASN A 707 -6.02 -5.43 15.80
N VAL A 708 -6.76 -6.49 16.13
CA VAL A 708 -6.30 -7.87 15.96
C VAL A 708 -7.23 -8.57 15.00
N ILE A 709 -6.67 -9.07 13.90
CA ILE A 709 -7.42 -9.68 12.81
C ILE A 709 -6.85 -11.06 12.46
N GLY A 710 -7.75 -12.01 12.19
CA GLY A 710 -7.41 -13.38 11.84
C GLY A 710 -8.61 -14.31 12.02
N SER A 711 -8.59 -15.46 11.35
CA SER A 711 -9.67 -16.47 11.42
C SER A 711 -9.89 -17.03 12.82
N ALA A 712 -8.81 -17.19 13.59
CA ALA A 712 -8.82 -17.57 14.99
C ALA A 712 -7.95 -16.59 15.80
N ILE A 713 -8.52 -15.97 16.81
CA ILE A 713 -7.82 -15.10 17.76
C ILE A 713 -7.90 -15.77 19.14
N ASP A 714 -6.79 -15.92 19.85
CA ASP A 714 -6.78 -16.40 21.25
C ASP A 714 -6.30 -15.29 22.18
N LEU A 715 -7.07 -14.99 23.23
CA LEU A 715 -6.73 -13.96 24.22
C LEU A 715 -6.39 -14.61 25.55
N VAL A 716 -5.21 -14.28 26.06
CA VAL A 716 -4.63 -14.87 27.27
C VAL A 716 -4.16 -13.74 28.19
N GLY A 717 -4.63 -13.70 29.44
CA GLY A 717 -4.10 -12.76 30.42
C GLY A 717 -4.51 -11.29 30.21
N ALA A 718 -3.61 -10.37 30.58
CA ALA A 718 -3.94 -8.95 30.71
C ALA A 718 -3.47 -8.12 29.52
N ILE A 719 -4.41 -7.55 28.76
CA ILE A 719 -4.13 -6.74 27.56
C ILE A 719 -4.59 -5.30 27.80
N SER A 720 -3.71 -4.34 27.54
CA SER A 720 -4.01 -2.92 27.71
C SER A 720 -3.70 -2.14 26.45
N ALA A 721 -4.66 -1.35 25.96
CA ALA A 721 -4.50 -0.38 24.88
C ALA A 721 -5.54 0.73 25.03
N THR A 722 -5.40 1.86 24.33
CA THR A 722 -6.42 2.94 24.42
C THR A 722 -7.77 2.50 23.85
N THR A 723 -7.74 1.82 22.71
CA THR A 723 -8.87 1.13 22.08
C THR A 723 -8.41 -0.22 21.53
N GLN A 724 -9.31 -1.20 21.53
CA GLN A 724 -9.02 -2.59 21.14
C GLN A 724 -10.15 -3.10 20.26
N THR A 725 -9.83 -3.64 19.10
CA THR A 725 -10.79 -4.30 18.20
C THR A 725 -10.32 -5.71 17.89
N TYR A 726 -11.22 -6.69 18.04
CA TYR A 726 -10.93 -8.10 17.81
C TYR A 726 -11.88 -8.70 16.77
N GLY A 727 -11.30 -9.21 15.67
CA GLY A 727 -12.01 -9.89 14.60
C GLY A 727 -12.46 -8.97 13.46
N THR A 728 -13.34 -9.50 12.59
CA THR A 728 -13.93 -8.72 11.49
C THR A 728 -15.44 -8.97 11.44
N MET A 729 -16.21 -7.99 10.96
CA MET A 729 -17.66 -8.12 10.79
C MET A 729 -18.08 -9.17 9.73
N THR A 730 -17.14 -9.84 9.05
CA THR A 730 -17.38 -10.83 7.99
C THR A 730 -17.39 -12.28 8.49
N GLY A 731 -18.30 -12.58 9.43
CA GLY A 731 -19.08 -13.82 9.49
C GLY A 731 -18.45 -15.22 9.70
N THR A 732 -17.13 -15.43 9.77
CA THR A 732 -16.55 -16.78 10.06
C THR A 732 -15.44 -16.83 11.11
N HIS A 733 -15.12 -15.69 11.73
CA HIS A 733 -13.99 -15.55 12.65
C HIS A 733 -14.46 -15.76 14.10
N SER A 734 -13.61 -16.29 14.98
CA SER A 734 -13.93 -16.45 16.41
C SER A 734 -12.76 -16.03 17.30
N VAL A 735 -13.10 -15.38 18.42
CA VAL A 735 -12.19 -15.13 19.53
C VAL A 735 -12.34 -16.25 20.55
N LEU A 736 -11.23 -16.83 20.96
CA LEU A 736 -11.13 -17.87 21.98
C LEU A 736 -10.47 -17.28 23.23
N LEU A 737 -10.91 -17.75 24.40
CA LEU A 737 -10.24 -17.52 25.67
C LEU A 737 -9.70 -18.85 26.17
N SER A 738 -8.39 -19.07 26.00
CA SER A 738 -7.70 -20.23 26.59
C SER A 738 -7.30 -20.03 28.06
N ALA A 739 -7.29 -18.78 28.53
CA ALA A 739 -7.18 -18.41 29.95
C ALA A 739 -8.17 -17.29 30.30
N ASP A 740 -8.21 -16.89 31.58
CA ASP A 740 -8.94 -15.66 31.96
C ASP A 740 -8.27 -14.45 31.27
N ALA A 741 -9.08 -13.57 30.68
CA ALA A 741 -8.63 -12.39 29.97
C ALA A 741 -9.09 -11.11 30.68
N THR A 742 -8.19 -10.15 30.87
CA THR A 742 -8.50 -8.81 31.40
C THR A 742 -8.06 -7.75 30.40
N LEU A 743 -9.03 -7.02 29.85
CA LEU A 743 -8.79 -6.01 28.82
C LEU A 743 -9.01 -4.62 29.41
N THR A 744 -8.05 -3.70 29.24
CA THR A 744 -8.16 -2.31 29.73
C THR A 744 -8.23 -1.34 28.56
N GLY A 745 -9.20 -0.42 28.58
CA GLY A 745 -9.48 0.52 27.48
C GLY A 745 -10.86 0.29 26.86
N ASN A 746 -11.12 0.89 25.70
CA ASN A 746 -12.38 0.68 24.97
C ASN A 746 -12.27 -0.57 24.08
N VAL A 747 -13.12 -1.56 24.29
CA VAL A 747 -13.01 -2.87 23.61
C VAL A 747 -14.19 -3.11 22.68
N THR A 748 -13.90 -3.55 21.46
CA THR A 748 -14.90 -4.00 20.49
C THR A 748 -14.60 -5.43 20.04
N PHE A 749 -15.60 -6.29 20.12
CA PHE A 749 -15.55 -7.65 19.59
C PHE A 749 -16.50 -7.78 18.39
N ASP A 750 -15.92 -7.89 17.20
CA ASP A 750 -16.65 -8.06 15.94
C ASP A 750 -17.05 -9.51 15.66
N SER A 751 -16.43 -10.43 16.39
CA SER A 751 -16.57 -11.88 16.22
C SER A 751 -17.17 -12.55 17.46
N THR A 752 -17.61 -13.80 17.31
CA THR A 752 -18.08 -14.60 18.45
C THR A 752 -16.93 -14.89 19.41
N ILE A 753 -17.20 -14.76 20.72
CA ILE A 753 -16.26 -15.05 21.79
C ILE A 753 -16.63 -16.37 22.47
N ASN A 754 -15.68 -17.28 22.66
CA ASN A 754 -15.91 -18.56 23.35
C ASN A 754 -14.80 -18.86 24.36
N SER A 755 -15.10 -19.70 25.36
CA SER A 755 -14.08 -20.35 26.17
C SER A 755 -13.61 -21.65 25.50
N THR A 756 -12.43 -22.15 25.87
CA THR A 756 -11.98 -23.51 25.48
C THR A 756 -12.90 -24.62 25.98
N MET A 757 -13.53 -24.43 27.14
CA MET A 757 -14.50 -25.34 27.72
C MET A 757 -15.60 -24.54 28.41
N SER A 758 -16.85 -24.96 28.29
CA SER A 758 -17.99 -24.22 28.86
C SER A 758 -17.80 -23.94 30.35
N GLY A 759 -17.85 -22.67 30.73
CA GLY A 759 -17.77 -22.20 32.10
C GLY A 759 -16.36 -22.19 32.72
N THR A 760 -15.28 -22.25 31.94
CA THR A 760 -13.91 -22.27 32.50
C THR A 760 -13.19 -20.91 32.54
N ASN A 761 -13.36 -20.06 31.54
CA ASN A 761 -12.59 -18.80 31.43
C ASN A 761 -13.48 -17.56 31.48
N SER A 762 -13.01 -16.51 32.16
CA SER A 762 -13.71 -15.23 32.34
C SER A 762 -13.12 -14.12 31.47
N LEU A 763 -13.99 -13.23 31.01
CA LEU A 763 -13.63 -11.98 30.35
C LEU A 763 -13.93 -10.79 31.29
N THR A 764 -12.91 -10.01 31.62
CA THR A 764 -13.05 -8.74 32.33
C THR A 764 -12.65 -7.59 31.43
N VAL A 765 -13.51 -6.58 31.25
CA VAL A 765 -13.19 -5.33 30.55
C VAL A 765 -13.23 -4.18 31.55
N THR A 766 -12.08 -3.54 31.76
CA THR A 766 -11.94 -2.32 32.55
C THR A 766 -12.01 -1.11 31.60
N GLY A 767 -13.22 -0.65 31.34
CA GLY A 767 -13.54 0.37 30.33
C GLY A 767 -14.88 0.09 29.63
N ASP A 768 -15.09 0.75 28.49
CA ASP A 768 -16.28 0.54 27.66
C ASP A 768 -16.13 -0.72 26.79
N ALA A 769 -17.23 -1.44 26.55
CA ALA A 769 -17.24 -2.64 25.71
C ALA A 769 -18.37 -2.63 24.67
N THR A 770 -18.09 -3.12 23.47
CA THR A 770 -19.09 -3.39 22.42
C THR A 770 -18.97 -4.84 21.95
N PHE A 771 -20.07 -5.59 22.05
CA PHE A 771 -20.16 -6.97 21.59
C PHE A 771 -21.04 -7.04 20.34
N ASN A 772 -20.40 -7.05 19.16
CA ASN A 772 -21.06 -7.24 17.87
C ASN A 772 -21.29 -8.72 17.55
N GLY A 773 -20.39 -9.60 18.01
CA GLY A 773 -20.55 -11.05 17.99
C GLY A 773 -21.14 -11.61 19.30
N ALA A 774 -21.75 -12.80 19.22
CA ALA A 774 -22.25 -13.51 20.39
C ALA A 774 -21.12 -13.90 21.36
N VAL A 775 -21.40 -13.93 22.66
CA VAL A 775 -20.49 -14.48 23.67
C VAL A 775 -21.05 -15.83 24.12
N GLY A 776 -20.23 -16.86 24.23
CA GLY A 776 -20.68 -18.20 24.62
C GLY A 776 -21.43 -18.98 23.53
N GLY A 777 -21.19 -18.71 22.25
CA GLY A 777 -21.93 -19.35 21.15
C GLY A 777 -21.77 -20.88 21.07
N THR A 778 -20.55 -21.40 21.23
CA THR A 778 -20.26 -22.85 21.26
C THR A 778 -19.86 -23.34 22.65
N ALA A 779 -19.28 -22.47 23.48
CA ALA A 779 -18.88 -22.77 24.84
C ALA A 779 -18.98 -21.49 25.69
N ASP A 780 -19.89 -21.50 26.66
CA ASP A 780 -20.15 -20.36 27.55
C ASP A 780 -18.90 -19.93 28.33
N LEU A 781 -18.80 -18.65 28.64
CA LEU A 781 -17.74 -18.14 29.53
C LEU A 781 -18.05 -18.46 31.00
N ALA A 782 -17.03 -18.48 31.86
CA ALA A 782 -17.24 -18.51 33.30
C ALA A 782 -17.87 -17.20 33.80
N GLY A 783 -17.38 -16.07 33.30
CA GLY A 783 -17.88 -14.75 33.68
C GLY A 783 -17.64 -13.70 32.59
N VAL A 784 -18.54 -12.72 32.50
CA VAL A 784 -18.35 -11.49 31.74
C VAL A 784 -18.52 -10.31 32.69
N SER A 785 -17.52 -9.45 32.80
CA SER A 785 -17.60 -8.25 33.64
C SER A 785 -17.12 -7.05 32.85
N VAL A 786 -17.97 -6.03 32.72
CA VAL A 786 -17.61 -4.76 32.06
C VAL A 786 -17.86 -3.62 33.04
N SER A 787 -16.82 -2.84 33.35
CA SER A 787 -16.94 -1.75 34.34
C SER A 787 -17.55 -0.47 33.76
N GLY A 788 -17.44 -0.22 32.45
CA GLY A 788 -17.93 1.00 31.81
C GLY A 788 -19.20 0.80 30.98
N ASN A 789 -19.40 1.67 29.98
CA ASN A 789 -20.55 1.59 29.09
C ASN A 789 -20.47 0.32 28.24
N THR A 790 -21.59 -0.39 28.13
CA THR A 790 -21.67 -1.63 27.37
C THR A 790 -22.68 -1.53 26.25
N THR A 791 -22.32 -1.96 25.05
CA THR A 791 -23.25 -2.18 23.94
C THR A 791 -23.33 -3.66 23.60
N LEU A 792 -24.54 -4.22 23.61
CA LEU A 792 -24.82 -5.61 23.27
C LEU A 792 -25.62 -5.66 21.97
N ASN A 793 -25.02 -6.19 20.91
CA ASN A 793 -25.68 -6.43 19.62
C ASN A 793 -25.96 -7.92 19.37
N ALA A 794 -25.61 -8.78 20.32
CA ALA A 794 -25.80 -10.22 20.27
C ALA A 794 -26.04 -10.81 21.68
N ASN A 795 -26.48 -12.07 21.71
CA ASN A 795 -26.71 -12.80 22.96
C ASN A 795 -25.40 -13.10 23.71
N ILE A 796 -25.48 -13.15 25.05
CA ILE A 796 -24.34 -13.37 25.93
C ILE A 796 -24.58 -14.59 26.82
N GLY A 797 -23.72 -15.61 26.64
CA GLY A 797 -23.67 -16.84 27.41
C GLY A 797 -22.49 -16.91 28.37
N SER A 798 -22.77 -16.89 29.67
CA SER A 798 -21.80 -17.16 30.73
C SER A 798 -22.45 -17.65 32.04
N ASN A 799 -21.67 -18.07 33.04
CA ASN A 799 -22.24 -18.38 34.36
C ASN A 799 -22.59 -17.11 35.15
N THR A 800 -21.71 -16.10 35.13
CA THR A 800 -21.95 -14.79 35.77
C THR A 800 -21.76 -13.63 34.80
N GLN A 801 -22.54 -12.57 34.95
CA GLN A 801 -22.46 -11.35 34.14
C GLN A 801 -22.57 -10.11 35.03
N GLN A 802 -21.74 -9.10 34.78
CA GLN A 802 -21.83 -7.79 35.40
C GLN A 802 -21.65 -6.69 34.35
N TYR A 803 -22.58 -5.74 34.34
CA TYR A 803 -22.57 -4.58 33.46
C TYR A 803 -22.65 -3.28 34.27
N GLY A 804 -21.57 -2.50 34.23
CA GLY A 804 -21.36 -1.31 35.04
C GLY A 804 -20.68 -1.61 36.38
N ASP A 805 -20.05 -0.60 36.96
CA ASP A 805 -19.42 -0.70 38.29
C ASP A 805 -20.16 0.10 39.38
N ALA A 806 -21.05 1.01 38.98
CA ALA A 806 -21.84 1.83 39.87
C ALA A 806 -23.21 2.21 39.28
N PRO A 807 -24.30 2.13 40.07
CA PRO A 807 -25.63 2.52 39.63
C PRO A 807 -25.72 3.96 39.12
N GLY A 808 -26.25 4.14 37.90
CA GLY A 808 -26.50 5.45 37.30
C GLY A 808 -25.26 6.20 36.77
N VAL A 809 -24.10 5.55 36.76
CA VAL A 809 -22.87 6.09 36.15
C VAL A 809 -22.75 5.62 34.70
N ASP A 810 -22.93 4.32 34.48
CA ASP A 810 -22.73 3.66 33.19
C ASP A 810 -24.06 3.38 32.46
N ALA A 811 -23.97 3.16 31.15
CA ALA A 811 -25.09 2.77 30.29
C ALA A 811 -24.92 1.37 29.71
N LEU A 812 -26.01 0.60 29.67
CA LEU A 812 -26.14 -0.66 28.93
C LEU A 812 -27.07 -0.43 27.75
N THR A 813 -26.50 -0.40 26.54
CA THR A 813 -27.20 -0.22 25.27
C THR A 813 -27.45 -1.59 24.64
N LEU A 814 -28.70 -1.88 24.27
CA LEU A 814 -29.07 -3.07 23.51
C LEU A 814 -29.28 -2.63 22.06
N GLY A 815 -28.44 -3.05 21.12
CA GLY A 815 -28.66 -2.71 19.70
C GLY A 815 -29.66 -3.64 19.01
N THR A 816 -29.93 -4.80 19.61
CA THR A 816 -30.91 -5.81 19.17
C THR A 816 -31.66 -6.37 20.38
N ASP A 817 -32.66 -7.22 20.16
CA ASP A 817 -33.24 -8.00 21.26
C ASP A 817 -32.18 -8.98 21.78
N VAL A 818 -31.89 -8.94 23.08
CA VAL A 818 -30.78 -9.67 23.68
C VAL A 818 -31.28 -10.68 24.70
N THR A 819 -30.73 -11.89 24.64
CA THR A 819 -30.82 -12.91 25.68
C THR A 819 -29.50 -13.02 26.42
N LEU A 820 -29.55 -12.92 27.74
CA LEU A 820 -28.44 -13.17 28.67
C LEU A 820 -28.74 -14.48 29.42
N THR A 821 -27.77 -15.40 29.49
CA THR A 821 -27.93 -16.64 30.27
C THR A 821 -27.00 -16.64 31.48
N GLY A 822 -27.44 -17.22 32.60
CA GLY A 822 -26.68 -17.26 33.85
C GLY A 822 -27.15 -16.23 34.88
N SER A 823 -26.29 -15.90 35.84
CA SER A 823 -26.58 -14.89 36.88
C SER A 823 -26.11 -13.52 36.41
N VAL A 824 -27.03 -12.57 36.27
CA VAL A 824 -26.77 -11.25 35.67
C VAL A 824 -26.96 -10.14 36.69
N THR A 825 -25.95 -9.28 36.85
CA THR A 825 -26.04 -8.02 37.60
C THR A 825 -25.94 -6.85 36.63
N ILE A 826 -26.92 -5.96 36.66
CA ILE A 826 -26.96 -4.75 35.82
C ILE A 826 -26.93 -3.53 36.76
N ASP A 827 -25.75 -2.94 36.87
CA ASP A 827 -25.53 -1.66 37.54
C ASP A 827 -25.82 -0.48 36.60
N SER A 828 -25.62 -0.68 35.30
CA SER A 828 -25.84 0.34 34.27
C SER A 828 -27.32 0.71 34.05
N THR A 829 -27.56 1.94 33.58
CA THR A 829 -28.88 2.37 33.09
C THR A 829 -29.16 1.77 31.72
N ILE A 830 -30.36 1.22 31.49
CA ILE A 830 -30.81 0.72 30.17
C ILE A 830 -31.76 1.75 29.55
N ASN A 831 -31.43 2.32 28.39
CA ASN A 831 -32.34 3.21 27.62
C ASN A 831 -32.43 2.77 26.16
N SER A 832 -32.89 1.54 25.94
CA SER A 832 -32.86 0.86 24.63
C SER A 832 -34.25 0.34 24.30
N ALA A 833 -34.78 0.61 23.10
CA ALA A 833 -36.10 0.18 22.64
C ALA A 833 -36.16 -1.30 22.22
N GLN A 834 -35.46 -2.17 22.94
CA GLN A 834 -35.23 -3.58 22.64
C GLN A 834 -35.75 -4.44 23.80
N ALA A 835 -36.02 -5.72 23.53
CA ALA A 835 -36.37 -6.68 24.57
C ALA A 835 -35.11 -7.22 25.25
N LEU A 836 -35.18 -7.40 26.57
CA LEU A 836 -34.15 -8.10 27.35
C LEU A 836 -34.76 -9.35 27.99
N THR A 837 -34.14 -10.49 27.73
CA THR A 837 -34.46 -11.75 28.40
C THR A 837 -33.25 -12.24 29.20
N VAL A 838 -33.44 -12.50 30.49
CA VAL A 838 -32.45 -13.15 31.35
C VAL A 838 -32.92 -14.57 31.65
N THR A 839 -32.21 -15.56 31.12
CA THR A 839 -32.44 -16.97 31.43
C THR A 839 -31.55 -17.37 32.61
N GLY A 840 -32.07 -17.16 33.82
CA GLY A 840 -31.35 -17.28 35.08
C GLY A 840 -31.70 -16.14 36.03
N ASN A 841 -30.85 -15.91 37.03
CA ASN A 841 -31.08 -14.87 38.04
C ASN A 841 -30.71 -13.49 37.50
N ALA A 842 -31.45 -12.45 37.87
CA ALA A 842 -31.17 -11.07 37.48
C ALA A 842 -31.23 -10.10 38.67
N THR A 843 -30.26 -9.21 38.78
CA THR A 843 -30.25 -8.09 39.72
C THR A 843 -30.21 -6.77 38.94
N PHE A 844 -31.24 -5.94 39.08
CA PHE A 844 -31.36 -4.63 38.44
C PHE A 844 -31.08 -3.51 39.45
N ASN A 845 -29.82 -3.10 39.54
CA ASN A 845 -29.37 -1.96 40.35
C ASN A 845 -29.53 -0.62 39.61
N GLY A 846 -29.29 -0.64 38.30
CA GLY A 846 -29.53 0.49 37.40
C GLY A 846 -31.00 0.64 36.99
N ARG A 847 -31.38 1.85 36.58
CA ARG A 847 -32.72 2.13 36.07
C ARG A 847 -32.93 1.50 34.69
N VAL A 848 -34.08 0.89 34.45
CA VAL A 848 -34.49 0.44 33.12
C VAL A 848 -35.53 1.41 32.56
N GLY A 849 -35.18 2.08 31.47
CA GLY A 849 -36.03 2.98 30.71
C GLY A 849 -36.04 4.45 31.17
N GLY A 850 -37.04 5.17 30.63
CA GLY A 850 -37.48 6.53 30.93
C GLY A 850 -36.80 7.71 30.24
N THR A 851 -35.72 7.52 29.46
CA THR A 851 -35.60 8.32 28.22
C THR A 851 -36.10 7.53 27.02
N THR A 852 -35.76 6.25 26.96
CA THR A 852 -36.30 5.28 26.00
C THR A 852 -36.62 3.99 26.76
N ASP A 853 -37.90 3.64 26.82
CA ASP A 853 -38.38 2.46 27.53
C ASP A 853 -37.99 1.18 26.78
N ALA A 854 -37.69 0.12 27.53
CA ALA A 854 -37.44 -1.20 26.94
C ALA A 854 -38.69 -1.77 26.29
N THR A 855 -38.54 -2.69 25.34
CA THR A 855 -39.73 -3.36 24.77
C THR A 855 -40.37 -4.24 25.83
N SER A 856 -39.61 -5.16 26.41
CA SER A 856 -40.06 -6.04 27.49
C SER A 856 -38.88 -6.49 28.33
N ILE A 857 -39.12 -6.81 29.59
CA ILE A 857 -38.17 -7.49 30.48
C ILE A 857 -38.72 -8.86 30.82
N THR A 858 -37.89 -9.90 30.72
CA THR A 858 -38.24 -11.25 31.16
C THR A 858 -37.09 -11.85 31.93
N VAL A 859 -37.34 -12.32 33.15
CA VAL A 859 -36.37 -13.03 33.99
C VAL A 859 -36.98 -14.39 34.33
N THR A 860 -36.29 -15.48 34.02
CA THR A 860 -36.80 -16.84 34.27
C THR A 860 -36.31 -17.46 35.58
N GLY A 861 -35.49 -16.75 36.35
CA GLY A 861 -35.00 -17.15 37.66
C GLY A 861 -35.34 -16.10 38.72
N ASN A 862 -34.62 -16.11 39.85
CA ASN A 862 -34.77 -15.09 40.88
C ASN A 862 -34.50 -13.68 40.33
N ALA A 863 -35.31 -12.70 40.74
CA ALA A 863 -35.18 -11.31 40.30
C ALA A 863 -35.01 -10.38 41.50
N THR A 864 -33.97 -9.55 41.50
CA THR A 864 -33.77 -8.49 42.51
C THR A 864 -33.99 -7.14 41.84
N LEU A 865 -34.99 -6.38 42.31
CA LEU A 865 -35.40 -5.09 41.73
C LEU A 865 -35.06 -3.95 42.68
N ASN A 866 -34.06 -3.15 42.31
CA ASN A 866 -33.54 -2.07 43.15
C ASN A 866 -33.82 -0.68 42.55
N ASN A 867 -34.36 -0.61 41.34
CA ASN A 867 -34.68 0.63 40.64
C ASN A 867 -35.95 0.48 39.78
N ASP A 868 -36.43 1.60 39.26
CA ASP A 868 -37.62 1.65 38.40
C ASP A 868 -37.37 0.93 37.06
N ILE A 869 -38.43 0.28 36.54
CA ILE A 869 -38.40 -0.44 35.26
C ILE A 869 -39.58 -0.02 34.39
N ASP A 870 -39.26 0.65 33.29
CA ASP A 870 -40.21 1.15 32.29
C ASP A 870 -40.11 0.34 30.99
N THR A 871 -41.26 -0.15 30.51
CA THR A 871 -41.39 -1.00 29.33
C THR A 871 -42.62 -0.64 28.50
N THR A 872 -42.53 -0.82 27.18
CA THR A 872 -43.67 -0.60 26.26
C THR A 872 -44.57 -1.82 26.07
N ALA A 873 -44.09 -3.03 26.38
CA ALA A 873 -44.83 -4.28 26.47
C ALA A 873 -44.73 -4.85 27.90
N GLY A 874 -45.05 -6.14 28.08
CA GLY A 874 -45.11 -6.78 29.40
C GLY A 874 -43.76 -6.96 30.11
N GLN A 875 -43.84 -7.21 31.42
CA GLN A 875 -42.71 -7.60 32.28
C GLN A 875 -43.02 -8.97 32.90
N SER A 876 -42.02 -9.84 33.04
CA SER A 876 -42.18 -11.17 33.66
C SER A 876 -41.00 -11.48 34.57
N TYR A 877 -41.26 -11.94 35.79
CA TYR A 877 -40.24 -12.26 36.79
C TYR A 877 -40.50 -13.64 37.41
N GLY A 878 -39.49 -14.51 37.31
CA GLY A 878 -39.48 -15.87 37.84
C GLY A 878 -40.16 -16.91 36.93
N ASP A 879 -39.96 -18.17 37.29
CA ASP A 879 -40.91 -19.26 37.13
C ASP A 879 -41.53 -19.60 38.51
N GLY A 880 -42.49 -20.52 38.57
CA GLY A 880 -43.35 -20.71 39.76
C GLY A 880 -42.63 -21.08 41.08
N ASP A 881 -41.33 -21.38 41.07
CA ASP A 881 -40.53 -21.69 42.26
C ASP A 881 -39.51 -20.58 42.63
N ASP A 882 -39.43 -19.49 41.86
CA ASP A 882 -38.48 -18.39 42.08
C ASP A 882 -39.00 -17.30 43.02
N THR A 883 -38.11 -16.43 43.49
CA THR A 883 -38.47 -15.25 44.31
C THR A 883 -38.03 -13.96 43.63
N ALA A 884 -38.95 -13.00 43.54
CA ALA A 884 -38.66 -11.61 43.21
C ALA A 884 -38.51 -10.78 44.49
N VAL A 885 -37.32 -10.20 44.70
CA VAL A 885 -37.00 -9.37 45.87
C VAL A 885 -37.03 -7.89 45.48
N ILE A 886 -37.86 -7.13 46.17
CA ILE A 886 -37.94 -5.67 46.08
C ILE A 886 -37.03 -5.08 47.19
N GLU A 887 -35.82 -4.62 46.85
CA GLU A 887 -34.90 -4.07 47.86
C GLU A 887 -35.06 -2.56 48.08
N SER A 888 -35.82 -1.88 47.23
CA SER A 888 -36.13 -0.45 47.34
C SER A 888 -37.54 -0.18 46.84
N ASN A 889 -38.10 0.98 47.16
CA ASN A 889 -39.35 1.42 46.52
C ASN A 889 -39.15 1.45 45.00
N VAL A 890 -39.93 0.65 44.28
CA VAL A 890 -39.81 0.47 42.83
C VAL A 890 -41.14 0.81 42.16
N THR A 891 -41.04 1.53 41.05
CA THR A 891 -42.12 1.75 40.10
C THR A 891 -41.89 0.92 38.84
N LEU A 892 -42.85 0.07 38.50
CA LEU A 892 -42.87 -0.73 37.27
C LEU A 892 -43.92 -0.14 36.31
N ASN A 893 -43.46 0.41 35.20
CA ASN A 893 -44.34 0.93 34.15
C ASN A 893 -44.34 -0.01 32.96
N SER A 894 -45.51 -0.48 32.55
CA SER A 894 -45.65 -1.42 31.45
C SER A 894 -46.81 -1.03 30.53
N GLY A 895 -46.58 -1.06 29.22
CA GLY A 895 -47.69 -1.04 28.25
C GLY A 895 -48.49 -2.34 28.21
N GLY A 896 -48.05 -3.38 28.93
CA GLY A 896 -48.71 -4.68 29.08
C GLY A 896 -49.01 -5.03 30.55
N THR A 897 -48.87 -6.31 30.88
CA THR A 897 -49.01 -6.83 32.25
C THR A 897 -47.62 -7.05 32.84
N VAL A 898 -47.44 -6.66 34.10
CA VAL A 898 -46.34 -7.06 34.98
C VAL A 898 -46.74 -8.35 35.67
N VAL A 899 -46.03 -9.44 35.38
CA VAL A 899 -46.30 -10.77 35.91
C VAL A 899 -45.17 -11.19 36.85
N PHE A 900 -45.54 -11.57 38.06
CA PHE A 900 -44.67 -12.31 38.96
C PHE A 900 -45.16 -13.76 38.98
N ASP A 901 -44.41 -14.64 38.30
CA ASP A 901 -44.75 -16.05 38.20
C ASP A 901 -44.41 -16.81 39.50
N GLY A 902 -43.35 -16.40 40.19
CA GLY A 902 -42.94 -16.89 41.52
C GLY A 902 -43.34 -15.97 42.69
N ASP A 903 -42.73 -16.21 43.85
CA ASP A 903 -42.99 -15.48 45.10
C ASP A 903 -42.43 -14.04 45.04
N VAL A 904 -42.98 -13.12 45.84
CA VAL A 904 -42.56 -11.71 45.87
C VAL A 904 -42.38 -11.21 47.29
N ASP A 905 -41.17 -10.79 47.64
CA ASP A 905 -40.82 -10.30 48.97
C ASP A 905 -40.09 -8.94 48.90
N GLY A 906 -40.05 -8.23 50.03
CA GLY A 906 -39.16 -7.10 50.25
C GLY A 906 -37.88 -7.51 50.97
N LEU A 907 -36.80 -6.73 50.91
CA LEU A 907 -35.51 -7.11 51.54
C LEU A 907 -35.50 -7.05 53.08
N VAL A 908 -36.14 -6.04 53.67
CA VAL A 908 -36.18 -5.82 55.14
C VAL A 908 -37.58 -5.48 55.65
N GLY A 909 -38.58 -5.65 54.78
CA GLY A 909 -39.96 -5.25 55.00
C GLY A 909 -40.19 -3.74 54.87
N GLY A 910 -41.33 -3.34 54.30
CA GLY A 910 -41.72 -1.93 54.19
C GLY A 910 -41.49 -1.26 52.83
N GLU A 911 -40.90 -1.96 51.85
CA GLU A 911 -40.72 -1.46 50.49
C GLU A 911 -42.05 -1.42 49.72
N THR A 912 -42.22 -0.41 48.88
CA THR A 912 -43.44 -0.18 48.09
C THR A 912 -43.24 -0.65 46.66
N LEU A 913 -44.16 -1.49 46.18
CA LEU A 913 -44.28 -1.87 44.79
C LEU A 913 -45.38 -1.04 44.12
N THR A 914 -45.01 -0.21 43.14
CA THR A 914 -45.96 0.62 42.38
C THR A 914 -46.01 0.20 40.92
N VAL A 915 -47.21 0.00 40.38
CA VAL A 915 -47.47 -0.12 38.95
C VAL A 915 -48.29 1.10 38.52
N SER A 916 -47.64 2.09 37.89
CA SER A 916 -48.31 3.36 37.59
C SER A 916 -49.06 3.35 36.24
N SER A 917 -48.70 2.39 35.39
CA SER A 917 -49.35 2.06 34.12
C SER A 917 -49.18 0.56 33.82
N GLY A 918 -50.24 -0.06 33.28
CA GLY A 918 -50.27 -1.50 33.03
C GLY A 918 -51.01 -2.29 34.12
N ASN A 919 -51.16 -3.60 33.91
CA ASN A 919 -51.78 -4.50 34.89
C ASN A 919 -50.70 -5.15 35.76
N LEU A 920 -51.07 -5.59 36.97
CA LEU A 920 -50.20 -6.38 37.85
C LEU A 920 -50.84 -7.76 38.08
N GLU A 921 -50.10 -8.83 37.86
CA GLU A 921 -50.54 -10.22 38.07
C GLU A 921 -49.56 -10.97 38.99
N PHE A 922 -50.06 -11.44 40.12
CA PHE A 922 -49.34 -12.36 41.01
C PHE A 922 -49.84 -13.79 40.80
N ARG A 923 -48.91 -14.69 40.49
CA ARG A 923 -49.15 -16.13 40.38
C ARG A 923 -48.49 -16.92 41.51
N GLY A 924 -47.38 -16.44 42.06
CA GLY A 924 -46.84 -16.90 43.33
C GLY A 924 -47.35 -16.07 44.53
N ASP A 925 -46.84 -16.40 45.71
CA ASP A 925 -47.24 -15.76 46.96
C ASP A 925 -46.43 -14.47 47.22
N VAL A 926 -47.04 -13.46 47.82
CA VAL A 926 -46.41 -12.18 48.18
C VAL A 926 -46.22 -12.13 49.69
N GLY A 927 -45.02 -11.79 50.18
CA GLY A 927 -44.74 -11.59 51.61
C GLY A 927 -44.80 -12.87 52.43
N VAL A 928 -44.32 -13.99 51.88
CA VAL A 928 -44.31 -15.30 52.55
C VAL A 928 -43.29 -15.35 53.69
N ASP A 929 -42.21 -14.60 53.55
CA ASP A 929 -41.11 -14.57 54.51
C ASP A 929 -41.37 -13.52 55.60
N ALA A 930 -41.45 -14.00 56.85
CA ALA A 930 -41.75 -13.15 58.00
C ALA A 930 -40.63 -12.12 58.24
N GLY A 931 -40.99 -10.84 58.23
CA GLY A 931 -40.06 -9.71 58.30
C GLY A 931 -39.60 -9.16 56.95
N ASN A 932 -40.03 -9.79 55.85
CA ASN A 932 -39.73 -9.44 54.47
C ASN A 932 -40.99 -8.96 53.71
N GLU A 933 -42.03 -8.54 54.40
CA GLU A 933 -43.31 -8.21 53.78
C GLU A 933 -43.30 -6.82 53.10
N LEU A 934 -43.99 -6.68 51.96
CA LEU A 934 -44.09 -5.38 51.28
C LEU A 934 -44.79 -4.32 52.16
N GLY A 935 -44.31 -3.08 52.10
CA GLY A 935 -44.94 -1.94 52.79
C GLY A 935 -46.24 -1.48 52.13
N ALA A 936 -46.31 -1.56 50.81
CA ALA A 936 -47.54 -1.28 50.06
C ALA A 936 -47.48 -1.85 48.64
N ILE A 937 -48.65 -2.12 48.07
CA ILE A 937 -48.88 -2.47 46.67
C ILE A 937 -49.82 -1.42 46.09
N SER A 938 -49.39 -0.73 45.04
CA SER A 938 -50.18 0.34 44.41
C SER A 938 -50.27 0.12 42.90
N VAL A 939 -51.48 -0.04 42.36
CA VAL A 939 -51.74 -0.21 40.92
C VAL A 939 -52.66 0.91 40.43
N SER A 940 -52.13 1.90 39.72
CA SER A 940 -52.93 3.00 39.17
C SER A 940 -53.23 2.79 37.69
N ASN A 941 -54.48 3.03 37.28
CA ASN A 941 -54.93 2.92 35.88
C ASN A 941 -54.76 1.50 35.28
N GLY A 942 -54.87 0.47 36.13
CA GLY A 942 -54.70 -0.93 35.75
C GLY A 942 -55.38 -1.88 36.72
N ASN A 943 -55.39 -3.17 36.37
CA ASN A 943 -56.00 -4.21 37.17
C ASN A 943 -54.95 -4.96 38.01
N LEU A 944 -55.22 -5.11 39.30
CA LEU A 944 -54.52 -6.07 40.16
C LEU A 944 -55.16 -7.45 40.02
N THR A 945 -54.39 -8.46 39.65
CA THR A 945 -54.83 -9.85 39.58
C THR A 945 -54.04 -10.70 40.56
N VAL A 946 -54.72 -11.34 41.49
CA VAL A 946 -54.16 -12.38 42.37
C VAL A 946 -54.80 -13.68 41.93
N THR A 947 -54.05 -14.55 41.27
CA THR A 947 -54.59 -15.81 40.76
C THR A 947 -54.86 -16.80 41.91
N ALA A 948 -55.52 -17.92 41.63
CA ALA A 948 -55.78 -18.93 42.66
C ALA A 948 -54.51 -19.61 43.21
N ALA A 949 -53.40 -19.52 42.48
CA ALA A 949 -52.10 -20.06 42.90
C ALA A 949 -51.35 -19.11 43.82
N GLY A 950 -51.56 -17.80 43.69
CA GLY A 950 -50.86 -16.78 44.48
C GLY A 950 -51.72 -16.24 45.61
N SER A 951 -51.09 -15.80 46.69
CA SER A 951 -51.74 -15.12 47.81
C SER A 951 -50.94 -13.88 48.22
N ILE A 952 -51.59 -12.88 48.85
CA ILE A 952 -50.88 -11.71 49.39
C ILE A 952 -50.84 -11.81 50.91
N GLN A 953 -49.66 -11.97 51.47
CA GLN A 953 -49.37 -12.03 52.90
C GLN A 953 -48.60 -10.76 53.31
N GLY A 954 -49.07 -10.11 54.37
CA GLY A 954 -48.38 -8.98 55.02
C GLY A 954 -48.06 -7.70 54.26
N ALA A 955 -48.61 -7.48 53.06
CA ALA A 955 -48.52 -6.18 52.40
C ALA A 955 -49.22 -5.07 53.21
N GLY A 956 -48.62 -3.90 53.44
CA GLY A 956 -49.30 -2.83 54.18
C GLY A 956 -50.59 -2.31 53.52
N ALA A 957 -50.51 -1.27 52.68
CA ALA A 957 -51.69 -0.80 51.94
C ALA A 957 -51.76 -1.41 50.54
N ILE A 958 -52.91 -1.96 50.14
CA ILE A 958 -53.19 -2.40 48.77
C ILE A 958 -54.17 -1.42 48.13
N THR A 959 -53.73 -0.72 47.08
CA THR A 959 -54.58 0.20 46.32
C THR A 959 -54.59 -0.21 44.85
N ALA A 960 -55.77 -0.36 44.25
CA ALA A 960 -55.89 -0.64 42.83
C ALA A 960 -57.14 0.01 42.22
N ASP A 961 -57.10 0.35 40.93
CA ASP A 961 -58.29 0.83 40.23
C ASP A 961 -59.34 -0.29 40.13
N SER A 962 -58.94 -1.43 39.58
CA SER A 962 -59.74 -2.66 39.59
C SER A 962 -58.95 -3.82 40.16
N ALA A 963 -59.64 -4.85 40.66
CA ALA A 963 -58.98 -6.08 41.10
C ALA A 963 -59.75 -7.36 40.78
N THR A 964 -59.02 -8.44 40.51
CA THR A 964 -59.51 -9.82 40.47
C THR A 964 -58.73 -10.64 41.48
N ILE A 965 -59.40 -11.08 42.55
CA ILE A 965 -58.79 -11.75 43.70
C ILE A 965 -59.34 -13.18 43.75
N SER A 966 -58.57 -14.11 43.22
CA SER A 966 -58.88 -15.55 43.22
C SER A 966 -58.07 -16.35 44.23
N GLY A 967 -56.94 -15.81 44.68
CA GLY A 967 -56.21 -16.29 45.84
C GLY A 967 -56.40 -15.38 47.06
N GLY A 968 -55.99 -15.85 48.24
CA GLY A 968 -56.24 -15.15 49.50
C GLY A 968 -55.47 -13.84 49.63
N ILE A 969 -56.06 -12.84 50.32
CA ILE A 969 -55.35 -11.65 50.80
C ILE A 969 -55.38 -11.66 52.33
N GLY A 970 -54.22 -11.60 52.97
CA GLY A 970 -54.01 -12.02 54.36
C GLY A 970 -53.84 -13.54 54.46
N THR A 971 -53.60 -14.06 55.67
CA THR A 971 -53.36 -15.50 55.86
C THR A 971 -54.67 -16.27 56.10
N ASP A 972 -54.94 -17.31 55.31
CA ASP A 972 -56.11 -18.20 55.48
C ASP A 972 -55.95 -19.15 56.70
N THR A 973 -54.74 -19.21 57.29
CA THR A 973 -54.40 -20.10 58.42
C THR A 973 -53.57 -19.39 59.51
N MET A 974 -54.25 -18.77 60.50
CA MET A 974 -53.81 -18.43 61.88
C MET A 974 -53.58 -16.94 62.29
N THR A 975 -54.32 -16.57 63.34
CA THR A 975 -54.12 -15.59 64.44
C THR A 975 -53.87 -14.09 64.22
N ALA A 976 -53.29 -13.61 63.12
CA ALA A 976 -53.25 -12.17 62.81
C ALA A 976 -52.86 -11.91 61.35
N SER A 977 -53.71 -11.19 60.60
CA SER A 977 -53.30 -10.60 59.32
C SER A 977 -52.35 -9.44 59.58
N THR A 978 -51.36 -9.27 58.71
CA THR A 978 -50.44 -8.13 58.65
C THR A 978 -50.82 -7.17 57.53
N VAL A 979 -51.81 -7.50 56.68
CA VAL A 979 -52.31 -6.58 55.66
C VAL A 979 -53.07 -5.43 56.33
N VAL A 980 -52.69 -4.18 56.05
CA VAL A 980 -53.29 -3.00 56.71
C VAL A 980 -54.67 -2.71 56.14
N SER A 981 -54.77 -2.41 54.85
CA SER A 981 -56.03 -2.02 54.22
C SER A 981 -56.05 -2.34 52.74
N ILE A 982 -57.25 -2.53 52.19
CA ILE A 982 -57.48 -2.64 50.75
C ILE A 982 -58.42 -1.52 50.29
N ALA A 983 -58.10 -0.88 49.17
CA ALA A 983 -58.92 0.11 48.48
C ALA A 983 -58.99 -0.19 46.99
N ILE A 984 -60.19 -0.54 46.50
CA ILE A 984 -60.49 -0.76 45.08
C ILE A 984 -61.50 0.30 44.61
N ASP A 985 -61.11 1.09 43.62
CA ASP A 985 -61.83 2.30 43.21
C ASP A 985 -62.96 2.03 42.19
N THR A 986 -62.85 0.97 41.40
CA THR A 986 -63.85 0.57 40.42
C THR A 986 -64.32 -0.85 40.67
N THR A 987 -64.21 -1.76 39.71
CA THR A 987 -64.78 -3.11 39.83
C THR A 987 -63.82 -4.04 40.56
N SER A 988 -64.37 -4.85 41.48
CA SER A 988 -63.65 -5.96 42.10
C SER A 988 -64.34 -7.29 41.78
N THR A 989 -63.56 -8.34 41.54
CA THR A 989 -64.03 -9.74 41.56
C THR A 989 -63.36 -10.44 42.73
N LEU A 990 -64.16 -10.97 43.66
CA LEU A 990 -63.70 -11.65 44.87
C LEU A 990 -64.12 -13.12 44.80
N SER A 991 -63.16 -14.02 44.70
CA SER A 991 -63.37 -15.47 44.69
C SER A 991 -62.65 -16.18 45.85
N ALA A 992 -62.02 -15.40 46.74
CA ALA A 992 -61.28 -15.88 47.90
C ALA A 992 -61.48 -14.94 49.10
N ASN A 993 -61.06 -15.39 50.28
CA ASN A 993 -61.17 -14.64 51.52
C ASN A 993 -60.20 -13.44 51.53
N VAL A 994 -60.64 -12.34 52.17
CA VAL A 994 -59.82 -11.13 52.36
C VAL A 994 -59.80 -10.75 53.84
N GLN A 995 -58.60 -10.70 54.42
CA GLN A 995 -58.35 -10.32 55.80
C GLN A 995 -57.39 -9.13 55.91
N THR A 996 -57.84 -8.08 56.60
CA THR A 996 -57.07 -6.85 56.84
C THR A 996 -57.12 -6.45 58.32
N THR A 997 -56.21 -5.57 58.75
CA THR A 997 -56.14 -5.01 60.12
C THR A 997 -56.78 -3.63 60.25
N SER A 998 -57.18 -3.05 59.13
CA SER A 998 -57.94 -1.80 58.99
C SER A 998 -59.00 -1.97 57.89
N ASN A 999 -59.57 -0.87 57.38
CA ASN A 999 -60.72 -0.89 56.46
C ASN A 999 -60.48 -1.68 55.16
N GLN A 1000 -61.59 -2.20 54.61
CA GLN A 1000 -61.69 -2.72 53.25
C GLN A 1000 -62.66 -1.83 52.48
N SER A 1001 -62.22 -1.21 51.39
CA SER A 1001 -63.02 -0.27 50.60
C SER A 1001 -63.17 -0.77 49.19
N TYR A 1002 -64.40 -1.08 48.77
CA TYR A 1002 -64.76 -1.49 47.41
C TYR A 1002 -65.77 -0.47 46.87
N THR A 1003 -65.30 0.58 46.23
CA THR A 1003 -66.17 1.73 45.90
C THR A 1003 -66.97 1.54 44.61
N GLY A 1004 -66.48 0.76 43.64
CA GLY A 1004 -67.30 0.26 42.53
C GLY A 1004 -67.95 -1.10 42.83
N LEU A 1005 -68.41 -1.80 41.79
CA LEU A 1005 -69.21 -3.02 41.94
C LEU A 1005 -68.32 -4.20 42.35
N ALA A 1006 -68.62 -4.82 43.48
CA ALA A 1006 -67.99 -6.06 43.91
C ALA A 1006 -68.77 -7.28 43.39
N THR A 1007 -68.11 -8.11 42.57
CA THR A 1007 -68.68 -9.37 42.07
C THR A 1007 -68.10 -10.54 42.86
N LEU A 1008 -68.95 -11.42 43.39
CA LEU A 1008 -68.49 -12.66 44.02
C LEU A 1008 -68.34 -13.76 42.97
N GLY A 1009 -67.18 -14.39 42.92
CA GLY A 1009 -66.89 -15.57 42.10
C GLY A 1009 -67.03 -16.90 42.87
N GLY A 1010 -67.36 -16.82 44.16
CA GLY A 1010 -67.57 -17.93 45.08
C GLY A 1010 -67.95 -17.41 46.47
N ASP A 1011 -68.06 -18.30 47.45
CA ASP A 1011 -68.29 -17.91 48.85
C ASP A 1011 -67.10 -17.10 49.38
N VAL A 1012 -67.37 -15.92 49.94
CA VAL A 1012 -66.33 -14.99 50.41
C VAL A 1012 -66.52 -14.62 51.87
N THR A 1013 -65.44 -14.73 52.65
CA THR A 1013 -65.34 -14.19 54.00
C THR A 1013 -64.42 -12.98 54.04
N LEU A 1014 -64.95 -11.85 54.51
CA LEU A 1014 -64.24 -10.60 54.73
C LEU A 1014 -64.00 -10.40 56.23
N THR A 1015 -62.73 -10.28 56.63
CA THR A 1015 -62.33 -10.16 58.03
C THR A 1015 -61.54 -8.88 58.25
N THR A 1016 -62.07 -7.99 59.09
CA THR A 1016 -61.41 -6.74 59.47
C THR A 1016 -61.94 -6.26 60.82
N PRO A 1017 -61.14 -5.57 61.66
CA PRO A 1017 -61.66 -4.83 62.81
C PRO A 1017 -62.30 -3.47 62.42
N GLY A 1018 -62.11 -3.02 61.18
CA GLY A 1018 -62.61 -1.76 60.64
C GLY A 1018 -63.95 -1.91 59.90
N THR A 1019 -64.13 -1.08 58.88
CA THR A 1019 -65.32 -1.06 58.02
C THR A 1019 -65.02 -1.76 56.69
N VAL A 1020 -65.95 -2.61 56.25
CA VAL A 1020 -66.06 -3.11 54.88
C VAL A 1020 -67.08 -2.23 54.16
N GLN A 1021 -66.60 -1.40 53.23
CA GLN A 1021 -67.44 -0.50 52.45
C GLN A 1021 -67.70 -1.07 51.04
N PHE A 1022 -68.97 -1.06 50.63
CA PHE A 1022 -69.41 -1.35 49.27
C PHE A 1022 -70.13 -0.13 48.68
N GLY A 1023 -69.42 0.64 47.86
CA GLY A 1023 -69.91 1.89 47.27
C GLY A 1023 -70.98 1.69 46.20
N ALA A 1024 -70.72 0.82 45.21
CA ALA A 1024 -71.68 0.52 44.14
C ALA A 1024 -72.44 -0.80 44.34
N GLY A 1025 -72.23 -1.48 45.47
CA GLY A 1025 -72.96 -2.68 45.88
C GLY A 1025 -72.25 -3.99 45.55
N VAL A 1026 -73.01 -5.10 45.66
CA VAL A 1026 -72.50 -6.47 45.48
C VAL A 1026 -73.39 -7.23 44.50
N SER A 1027 -72.77 -7.94 43.55
CA SER A 1027 -73.43 -8.87 42.64
C SER A 1027 -72.87 -10.27 42.81
N ALA A 1028 -73.73 -11.27 42.95
CA ALA A 1028 -73.33 -12.67 43.07
C ALA A 1028 -74.22 -13.58 42.20
N THR A 1029 -73.79 -14.82 42.00
CA THR A 1029 -74.54 -15.84 41.24
C THR A 1029 -74.84 -17.06 42.09
N ALA A 1030 -75.46 -16.83 43.25
CA ALA A 1030 -75.73 -17.80 44.32
C ALA A 1030 -74.54 -18.11 45.26
N ASP A 1031 -73.83 -17.06 45.65
CA ASP A 1031 -72.68 -17.14 46.57
C ASP A 1031 -72.99 -16.51 47.93
N ALA A 1032 -72.32 -16.96 49.00
CA ALA A 1032 -72.46 -16.41 50.35
C ALA A 1032 -71.45 -15.29 50.62
N LEU A 1033 -71.90 -14.25 51.34
CA LEU A 1033 -71.03 -13.18 51.85
C LEU A 1033 -71.05 -13.16 53.38
N THR A 1034 -69.88 -13.28 53.99
CA THR A 1034 -69.71 -13.17 55.45
C THR A 1034 -68.76 -12.04 55.80
N ILE A 1035 -69.19 -11.11 56.65
CA ILE A 1035 -68.34 -10.10 57.30
C ILE A 1035 -68.12 -10.53 58.75
N ALA A 1036 -66.99 -11.19 59.00
CA ALA A 1036 -66.80 -12.02 60.19
C ALA A 1036 -66.59 -11.24 61.50
N THR A 1037 -65.97 -10.05 61.44
CA THR A 1037 -65.65 -9.22 62.63
C THR A 1037 -65.88 -7.73 62.45
N GLY A 1038 -66.02 -7.26 61.20
CA GLY A 1038 -66.03 -5.83 60.85
C GLY A 1038 -67.43 -5.23 60.74
N ASN A 1039 -67.47 -3.91 60.56
CA ASN A 1039 -68.71 -3.19 60.24
C ASN A 1039 -69.00 -3.25 58.74
N LEU A 1040 -70.27 -3.33 58.36
CA LEU A 1040 -70.73 -3.17 56.97
C LEU A 1040 -71.15 -1.72 56.74
N ASP A 1041 -70.63 -1.11 55.67
CA ASP A 1041 -71.13 0.14 55.10
C ASP A 1041 -71.56 -0.10 53.65
N LEU A 1042 -72.86 -0.02 53.38
CA LEU A 1042 -73.44 -0.40 52.09
C LEU A 1042 -74.15 0.78 51.43
N ASP A 1043 -73.52 1.40 50.43
CA ASP A 1043 -74.10 2.52 49.69
C ASP A 1043 -74.82 2.08 48.40
N GLY A 1044 -74.48 0.90 47.86
CA GLY A 1044 -75.07 0.32 46.65
C GLY A 1044 -75.82 -1.00 46.87
N SER A 1045 -76.67 -1.41 45.92
CA SER A 1045 -77.55 -2.58 46.10
C SER A 1045 -76.79 -3.91 46.14
N VAL A 1046 -77.27 -4.85 46.95
CA VAL A 1046 -76.78 -6.24 46.98
C VAL A 1046 -77.78 -7.17 46.30
N THR A 1047 -77.32 -7.98 45.34
CA THR A 1047 -78.15 -8.94 44.61
C THR A 1047 -77.47 -10.31 44.43
N GLY A 1048 -78.29 -11.37 44.33
CA GLY A 1048 -77.83 -12.70 43.95
C GLY A 1048 -77.13 -13.51 45.04
N LEU A 1049 -77.11 -13.05 46.30
CA LEU A 1049 -76.53 -13.80 47.42
C LEU A 1049 -77.39 -15.01 47.81
N THR A 1050 -76.75 -16.07 48.31
CA THR A 1050 -77.44 -17.12 49.07
C THR A 1050 -77.70 -16.66 50.50
N THR A 1051 -76.67 -16.20 51.20
CA THR A 1051 -76.78 -15.66 52.57
C THR A 1051 -75.90 -14.43 52.74
N LEU A 1052 -76.32 -13.54 53.63
CA LEU A 1052 -75.49 -12.45 54.14
C LEU A 1052 -75.38 -12.58 55.66
N SER A 1053 -74.16 -12.58 56.21
CA SER A 1053 -73.92 -12.59 57.66
C SER A 1053 -72.96 -11.47 58.04
N VAL A 1054 -73.35 -10.60 58.97
CA VAL A 1054 -72.54 -9.46 59.43
C VAL A 1054 -72.44 -9.47 60.95
N ALA A 1055 -71.22 -9.59 61.45
CA ALA A 1055 -70.93 -9.63 62.89
C ALA A 1055 -71.01 -8.24 63.56
N GLY A 1056 -70.44 -7.21 62.91
CA GLY A 1056 -70.39 -5.84 63.41
C GLY A 1056 -71.64 -5.02 63.13
N THR A 1057 -71.53 -3.70 63.26
CA THR A 1057 -72.63 -2.78 62.90
C THR A 1057 -72.85 -2.73 61.40
N SER A 1058 -74.09 -2.43 60.97
CA SER A 1058 -74.45 -2.34 59.55
C SER A 1058 -75.10 -1.00 59.22
N ASN A 1059 -74.53 -0.24 58.29
CA ASN A 1059 -75.16 0.90 57.66
C ASN A 1059 -75.73 0.47 56.30
N LEU A 1060 -77.05 0.42 56.17
CA LEU A 1060 -77.75 0.01 54.95
C LEU A 1060 -78.27 1.24 54.20
N GLY A 1061 -77.46 1.73 53.27
CA GLY A 1061 -77.77 2.81 52.33
C GLY A 1061 -78.52 2.35 51.07
N ALA A 1062 -78.68 1.04 50.86
CA ALA A 1062 -79.35 0.47 49.69
C ALA A 1062 -80.09 -0.86 50.00
N ASP A 1063 -80.80 -1.38 48.99
CA ASP A 1063 -81.59 -2.60 49.08
C ASP A 1063 -80.70 -3.86 49.03
N VAL A 1064 -81.09 -4.90 49.79
CA VAL A 1064 -80.36 -6.18 49.91
C VAL A 1064 -81.26 -7.35 49.52
N SER A 1065 -80.82 -8.16 48.56
CA SER A 1065 -81.53 -9.35 48.09
C SER A 1065 -80.67 -10.61 48.24
N SER A 1066 -81.20 -11.59 48.98
CA SER A 1066 -80.66 -12.95 49.11
C SER A 1066 -81.77 -14.00 48.96
N THR A 1067 -81.42 -15.22 48.54
CA THR A 1067 -82.37 -16.34 48.49
C THR A 1067 -82.57 -17.04 49.83
N GLY A 1068 -81.54 -17.03 50.68
CA GLY A 1068 -81.54 -17.50 52.06
C GLY A 1068 -81.54 -16.33 53.05
N ASP A 1069 -81.07 -16.59 54.26
CA ASP A 1069 -81.19 -15.65 55.38
C ASP A 1069 -80.18 -14.49 55.31
N GLN A 1070 -80.61 -13.35 55.85
CA GLN A 1070 -79.75 -12.21 56.16
C GLN A 1070 -79.64 -12.11 57.68
N THR A 1071 -78.42 -12.14 58.21
CA THR A 1071 -78.17 -12.12 59.65
C THR A 1071 -77.33 -10.92 60.03
N TYR A 1072 -77.91 -10.03 60.83
CA TYR A 1072 -77.27 -8.83 61.35
C TYR A 1072 -77.17 -8.92 62.88
N THR A 1073 -76.01 -9.31 63.39
CA THR A 1073 -75.84 -9.48 64.84
C THR A 1073 -75.60 -8.15 65.55
N GLY A 1074 -74.92 -7.20 64.90
CA GLY A 1074 -74.73 -5.84 65.40
C GLY A 1074 -75.89 -4.90 65.06
N ALA A 1075 -75.80 -3.65 65.53
CA ALA A 1075 -76.84 -2.64 65.30
C ALA A 1075 -76.95 -2.27 63.81
N VAL A 1076 -78.19 -2.17 63.32
CA VAL A 1076 -78.51 -1.79 61.94
C VAL A 1076 -78.98 -0.34 61.87
N THR A 1077 -78.46 0.45 60.93
CA THR A 1077 -78.94 1.80 60.61
C THR A 1077 -79.38 1.84 59.15
N LEU A 1078 -80.55 2.41 58.87
CA LEU A 1078 -80.99 2.70 57.51
C LEU A 1078 -80.57 4.13 57.15
N SER A 1079 -79.70 4.26 56.16
CA SER A 1079 -79.30 5.53 55.57
C SER A 1079 -79.83 5.63 54.14
N GLY A 1080 -79.75 6.80 53.49
CA GLY A 1080 -80.03 6.96 52.05
C GLY A 1080 -81.49 6.87 51.57
N GLY A 1081 -82.48 6.57 52.43
CA GLY A 1081 -83.90 6.48 52.07
C GLY A 1081 -84.58 5.15 52.48
N ASN A 1082 -85.79 4.90 51.96
CA ASN A 1082 -86.54 3.68 52.24
C ASN A 1082 -85.85 2.44 51.67
N ARG A 1083 -85.78 1.35 52.46
CA ARG A 1083 -85.07 0.11 52.11
C ARG A 1083 -86.00 -1.08 51.92
N THR A 1084 -85.64 -1.94 50.97
CA THR A 1084 -86.23 -3.25 50.74
C THR A 1084 -85.20 -4.34 51.03
N LEU A 1085 -85.52 -5.25 51.95
CA LEU A 1085 -84.73 -6.45 52.22
C LEU A 1085 -85.51 -7.67 51.74
N THR A 1086 -84.96 -8.43 50.80
CA THR A 1086 -85.54 -9.67 50.29
C THR A 1086 -84.69 -10.84 50.76
N ALA A 1087 -85.27 -11.74 51.56
CA ALA A 1087 -84.55 -12.84 52.19
C ALA A 1087 -85.50 -14.00 52.53
N GLY A 1088 -84.95 -15.15 52.92
CA GLY A 1088 -85.71 -16.17 53.64
C GLY A 1088 -86.25 -15.60 54.96
N THR A 1089 -85.34 -15.26 55.85
CA THR A 1089 -85.58 -14.49 57.08
C THR A 1089 -84.51 -13.41 57.23
N VAL A 1090 -84.93 -12.21 57.65
CA VAL A 1090 -84.02 -11.15 58.09
C VAL A 1090 -83.92 -11.20 59.61
N HIS A 1091 -82.76 -11.59 60.14
CA HIS A 1091 -82.45 -11.59 61.57
C HIS A 1091 -81.77 -10.27 61.97
N VAL A 1092 -82.36 -9.56 62.94
CA VAL A 1092 -81.86 -8.28 63.45
C VAL A 1092 -81.68 -8.37 64.96
N ASP A 1093 -80.51 -8.83 65.41
CA ASP A 1093 -80.27 -9.09 66.84
C ASP A 1093 -79.87 -7.83 67.61
N GLY A 1094 -79.07 -6.96 66.97
CA GLY A 1094 -78.56 -5.71 67.55
C GLY A 1094 -79.53 -4.53 67.50
N GLY A 1095 -80.76 -4.72 67.00
CA GLY A 1095 -81.76 -3.68 66.83
C GLY A 1095 -81.56 -2.82 65.58
N LEU A 1096 -82.52 -1.94 65.29
CA LEU A 1096 -82.55 -1.13 64.08
C LEU A 1096 -82.91 0.33 64.35
N THR A 1097 -82.12 1.25 63.80
CA THR A 1097 -82.46 2.68 63.72
C THR A 1097 -82.83 3.02 62.28
N GLY A 1098 -84.10 3.32 62.05
CA GLY A 1098 -84.65 3.56 60.72
C GLY A 1098 -84.23 4.87 60.08
N GLY A 1099 -83.62 5.81 60.81
CA GLY A 1099 -83.12 7.08 60.24
C GLY A 1099 -84.20 7.96 59.60
N SER A 1100 -85.47 7.81 59.99
CA SER A 1100 -86.65 8.38 59.32
C SER A 1100 -86.93 7.80 57.92
N ASN A 1101 -86.57 6.54 57.70
CA ASN A 1101 -86.82 5.79 56.47
C ASN A 1101 -87.81 4.64 56.70
N GLY A 1102 -88.47 4.20 55.62
CA GLY A 1102 -89.36 3.05 55.63
C GLY A 1102 -88.60 1.76 55.36
N LEU A 1103 -89.04 0.67 55.97
CA LEU A 1103 -88.47 -0.67 55.79
C LEU A 1103 -89.52 -1.63 55.24
N THR A 1104 -89.20 -2.27 54.11
CA THR A 1104 -89.97 -3.38 53.54
C THR A 1104 -89.14 -4.65 53.62
N ILE A 1105 -89.69 -5.70 54.21
CA ILE A 1105 -89.10 -7.04 54.28
C ILE A 1105 -89.96 -7.97 53.43
N THR A 1106 -89.41 -8.38 52.28
CA THR A 1106 -90.00 -9.40 51.40
C THR A 1106 -89.45 -10.76 51.83
N GLY A 1107 -90.01 -11.29 52.91
CA GLY A 1107 -89.48 -12.45 53.62
C GLY A 1107 -89.96 -12.49 55.07
N GLY A 1108 -89.37 -13.38 55.87
CA GLY A 1108 -89.56 -13.38 57.31
C GLY A 1108 -88.76 -12.29 58.02
N LEU A 1109 -89.19 -11.92 59.22
CA LEU A 1109 -88.45 -11.07 60.15
C LEU A 1109 -88.22 -11.84 61.45
N ASP A 1110 -87.00 -11.83 61.96
CA ASP A 1110 -86.69 -12.19 63.34
C ASP A 1110 -86.01 -11.01 64.01
N LEU A 1111 -86.77 -10.30 64.85
CA LEU A 1111 -86.25 -9.21 65.65
C LEU A 1111 -85.81 -9.77 67.00
N GLY A 1112 -84.53 -9.58 67.34
CA GLY A 1112 -83.98 -9.98 68.62
C GLY A 1112 -84.51 -9.14 69.79
N SER A 1113 -83.72 -9.04 70.85
CA SER A 1113 -84.12 -8.38 72.10
C SER A 1113 -83.92 -6.86 72.12
N THR A 1114 -83.45 -6.27 71.01
CA THR A 1114 -83.22 -4.82 70.88
C THR A 1114 -84.24 -4.20 69.92
N ALA A 1115 -84.81 -3.06 70.30
CA ALA A 1115 -85.93 -2.45 69.59
C ALA A 1115 -85.58 -1.98 68.15
N MET A 1116 -86.61 -1.91 67.30
CA MET A 1116 -86.58 -1.12 66.06
C MET A 1116 -87.19 0.25 66.31
N THR A 1117 -86.48 1.33 65.96
CA THR A 1117 -86.95 2.69 66.21
C THR A 1117 -86.70 3.60 65.01
N GLY A 1118 -87.39 4.74 64.94
CA GLY A 1118 -87.12 5.77 63.92
C GLY A 1118 -87.48 5.36 62.49
N LEU A 1119 -88.34 4.36 62.31
CA LEU A 1119 -88.88 3.99 61.01
C LEU A 1119 -90.00 4.97 60.59
N THR A 1120 -90.20 5.20 59.30
CA THR A 1120 -91.44 5.82 58.83
C THR A 1120 -92.54 4.79 58.66
N SER A 1121 -92.23 3.61 58.17
CA SER A 1121 -93.16 2.49 58.07
C SER A 1121 -92.40 1.17 58.14
N LEU A 1122 -93.09 0.11 58.56
CA LEU A 1122 -92.59 -1.26 58.50
C LEU A 1122 -93.57 -2.15 57.74
N SER A 1123 -93.11 -2.93 56.79
CA SER A 1123 -93.92 -3.94 56.11
C SER A 1123 -93.16 -5.27 56.05
N VAL A 1124 -93.76 -6.35 56.53
CA VAL A 1124 -93.20 -7.71 56.52
C VAL A 1124 -94.17 -8.64 55.81
N SER A 1125 -93.75 -9.29 54.73
CA SER A 1125 -94.61 -10.18 53.94
C SER A 1125 -94.70 -11.62 54.49
N GLY A 1126 -93.63 -12.10 55.13
CA GLY A 1126 -93.51 -13.45 55.70
C GLY A 1126 -93.81 -13.52 57.19
N ALA A 1127 -93.38 -14.61 57.84
CA ALA A 1127 -93.54 -14.79 59.28
C ALA A 1127 -92.64 -13.82 60.06
N ALA A 1128 -93.16 -13.24 61.14
CA ALA A 1128 -92.43 -12.28 61.97
C ALA A 1128 -92.30 -12.78 63.41
N THR A 1129 -91.10 -12.76 63.96
CA THR A 1129 -90.85 -12.89 65.40
C THR A 1129 -90.42 -11.52 65.92
N LEU A 1130 -91.11 -11.02 66.95
CA LEU A 1130 -90.87 -9.70 67.53
C LEU A 1130 -90.37 -9.86 68.97
N GLY A 1131 -89.05 -9.84 69.16
CA GLY A 1131 -88.44 -9.93 70.48
C GLY A 1131 -88.27 -8.62 71.22
N ALA A 1132 -88.56 -7.50 70.56
CA ALA A 1132 -88.49 -6.17 71.14
C ALA A 1132 -89.53 -5.23 70.54
N ASP A 1133 -89.60 -4.01 71.10
CA ASP A 1133 -90.49 -2.95 70.66
C ASP A 1133 -90.21 -2.49 69.23
N VAL A 1134 -91.24 -2.04 68.53
CA VAL A 1134 -91.14 -1.46 67.18
C VAL A 1134 -91.81 -0.09 67.15
N THR A 1135 -91.06 0.94 66.80
CA THR A 1135 -91.55 2.32 66.67
C THR A 1135 -91.42 2.82 65.25
N SER A 1136 -92.55 3.20 64.66
CA SER A 1136 -92.67 3.88 63.37
C SER A 1136 -93.44 5.20 63.49
N SER A 1137 -93.38 6.06 62.47
CA SER A 1137 -94.25 7.23 62.38
C SER A 1137 -95.60 6.94 61.71
N ASN A 1138 -95.59 6.16 60.62
CA ASN A 1138 -96.77 5.68 59.91
C ASN A 1138 -97.05 4.19 60.25
N ALA A 1139 -97.75 3.49 59.35
CA ALA A 1139 -98.22 2.12 59.50
C ALA A 1139 -97.11 1.07 59.71
N GLN A 1140 -97.47 0.03 60.46
CA GLN A 1140 -96.71 -1.22 60.57
C GLN A 1140 -97.59 -2.35 60.04
N THR A 1141 -97.08 -3.18 59.14
CA THR A 1141 -97.85 -4.27 58.50
C THR A 1141 -97.10 -5.59 58.62
N TYR A 1142 -97.73 -6.58 59.24
CA TYR A 1142 -97.24 -7.95 59.38
C TYR A 1142 -98.21 -8.89 58.66
N SER A 1143 -97.89 -9.26 57.42
CA SER A 1143 -98.81 -10.03 56.57
C SER A 1143 -98.83 -11.53 56.92
N GLY A 1144 -97.70 -12.08 57.36
CA GLY A 1144 -97.58 -13.47 57.79
C GLY A 1144 -97.86 -13.68 59.28
N ALA A 1145 -97.66 -14.92 59.75
CA ALA A 1145 -97.85 -15.27 61.15
C ALA A 1145 -96.85 -14.50 62.03
N THR A 1146 -97.34 -13.84 63.07
CA THR A 1146 -96.52 -13.06 63.99
C THR A 1146 -96.42 -13.75 65.35
N THR A 1147 -95.22 -13.82 65.91
CA THR A 1147 -94.93 -14.36 67.24
C THR A 1147 -94.22 -13.31 68.07
N LEU A 1148 -94.69 -13.04 69.29
CA LEU A 1148 -93.98 -12.18 70.24
C LEU A 1148 -92.92 -13.01 70.96
N GLY A 1149 -91.65 -12.68 70.76
CA GLY A 1149 -90.50 -13.53 71.11
C GLY A 1149 -89.53 -12.85 72.05
N GLY A 1150 -89.93 -12.49 73.27
CA GLY A 1150 -89.09 -11.77 74.23
C GLY A 1150 -89.51 -12.04 75.67
N THR A 1151 -89.21 -11.12 76.59
CA THR A 1151 -89.71 -11.18 77.98
C THR A 1151 -90.56 -9.95 78.28
N GLY A 1152 -91.83 -10.14 78.62
CA GLY A 1152 -92.73 -9.06 79.03
C GLY A 1152 -93.67 -8.56 77.93
N THR A 1153 -93.95 -7.24 77.94
CA THR A 1153 -94.84 -6.59 76.97
C THR A 1153 -94.04 -6.07 75.79
N ILE A 1154 -94.38 -6.48 74.57
CA ILE A 1154 -93.89 -5.90 73.33
C ILE A 1154 -94.78 -4.73 72.96
N THR A 1155 -94.18 -3.57 72.76
CA THR A 1155 -94.88 -2.33 72.41
C THR A 1155 -94.65 -1.98 70.95
N LEU A 1156 -95.75 -1.87 70.19
CA LEU A 1156 -95.73 -1.39 68.81
C LEU A 1156 -96.30 0.01 68.78
N THR A 1157 -95.50 0.99 68.36
CA THR A 1157 -95.87 2.40 68.36
C THR A 1157 -95.91 2.96 66.95
N SER A 1158 -97.06 3.51 66.55
CA SER A 1158 -97.19 4.42 65.41
C SER A 1158 -97.40 5.84 65.92
N THR A 1159 -96.37 6.69 65.81
CA THR A 1159 -96.40 8.01 66.46
C THR A 1159 -97.36 9.01 65.80
N MET A 1160 -97.76 8.82 64.54
CA MET A 1160 -98.86 9.55 63.89
C MET A 1160 -100.21 8.83 64.00
N SER A 1161 -100.29 7.79 64.83
CA SER A 1161 -101.50 6.98 65.08
C SER A 1161 -102.03 6.28 63.82
N ASP A 1162 -101.16 5.91 62.90
CA ASP A 1162 -101.50 5.03 61.78
C ASP A 1162 -101.66 3.57 62.25
N LEU A 1163 -102.19 2.73 61.36
CA LEU A 1163 -102.60 1.37 61.67
C LEU A 1163 -101.42 0.40 61.85
N VAL A 1164 -101.43 -0.37 62.94
CA VAL A 1164 -100.63 -1.59 63.11
C VAL A 1164 -101.47 -2.79 62.68
N THR A 1165 -101.11 -3.45 61.58
CA THR A 1165 -101.90 -4.51 60.95
C THR A 1165 -101.23 -5.87 61.12
N PHE A 1166 -101.98 -6.85 61.62
CA PHE A 1166 -101.62 -8.28 61.64
C PHE A 1166 -102.53 -9.03 60.68
N GLY A 1167 -102.00 -9.39 59.51
CA GLY A 1167 -102.73 -10.06 58.43
C GLY A 1167 -103.00 -11.55 58.66
N SER A 1168 -102.36 -12.16 59.67
CA SER A 1168 -102.46 -13.59 59.98
C SER A 1168 -102.46 -13.85 61.49
N THR A 1169 -102.14 -15.07 61.93
CA THR A 1169 -102.14 -15.45 63.34
C THR A 1169 -101.10 -14.66 64.13
N LEU A 1170 -101.49 -14.14 65.31
CA LEU A 1170 -100.61 -13.50 66.28
C LEU A 1170 -100.54 -14.35 67.54
N ASN A 1171 -99.34 -14.81 67.94
CA ASN A 1171 -99.14 -15.62 69.14
C ASN A 1171 -98.07 -15.03 70.06
N ALA A 1172 -98.08 -15.47 71.31
CA ALA A 1172 -96.92 -15.35 72.18
C ALA A 1172 -95.94 -16.53 71.92
N SER A 1173 -94.69 -16.42 72.35
CA SER A 1173 -93.76 -17.55 72.41
C SER A 1173 -93.94 -18.33 73.72
N THR A 1174 -94.13 -17.59 74.82
CA THR A 1174 -94.42 -18.13 76.15
C THR A 1174 -95.59 -17.40 76.84
N THR A 1175 -95.37 -16.16 77.31
CA THR A 1175 -96.33 -15.38 78.12
C THR A 1175 -96.32 -13.89 77.77
N GLU A 1176 -95.79 -13.53 76.63
CA GLU A 1176 -95.61 -12.14 76.21
C GLU A 1176 -96.96 -11.43 76.05
N ALA A 1177 -96.98 -10.13 76.33
CA ALA A 1177 -98.12 -9.24 76.12
C ALA A 1177 -97.88 -8.35 74.90
N LEU A 1178 -98.95 -7.89 74.26
CA LEU A 1178 -98.89 -6.86 73.23
C LEU A 1178 -99.43 -5.54 73.78
N SER A 1179 -98.76 -4.44 73.50
CA SER A 1179 -99.29 -3.08 73.65
C SER A 1179 -99.19 -2.37 72.30
N VAL A 1180 -100.29 -1.83 71.79
CA VAL A 1180 -100.26 -1.00 70.58
C VAL A 1180 -100.55 0.45 70.95
N SER A 1181 -99.59 1.33 70.67
CA SER A 1181 -99.76 2.77 70.77
C SER A 1181 -100.18 3.32 69.40
N GLY A 1182 -101.50 3.32 69.17
CA GLY A 1182 -102.17 3.61 67.89
C GLY A 1182 -103.40 2.72 67.69
N ASP A 1183 -103.92 2.66 66.46
CA ASP A 1183 -104.96 1.70 66.08
C ASP A 1183 -104.32 0.36 65.69
N ALA A 1184 -104.95 -0.75 66.07
CA ALA A 1184 -104.53 -2.11 65.70
C ALA A 1184 -105.62 -2.83 64.90
N GLN A 1185 -105.24 -3.50 63.82
CA GLN A 1185 -106.09 -4.41 63.04
C GLN A 1185 -105.55 -5.85 63.13
N PHE A 1186 -106.42 -6.79 63.52
CA PHE A 1186 -106.11 -8.22 63.55
C PHE A 1186 -107.04 -8.95 62.58
N ASP A 1187 -106.51 -9.38 61.44
CA ASP A 1187 -107.28 -10.09 60.41
C ASP A 1187 -107.26 -11.62 60.61
N GLY A 1188 -106.37 -12.11 61.48
CA GLY A 1188 -106.23 -13.52 61.86
C GLY A 1188 -106.53 -13.83 63.33
N VAL A 1189 -106.24 -15.07 63.75
CA VAL A 1189 -106.46 -15.55 65.13
C VAL A 1189 -105.38 -15.00 66.06
N VAL A 1190 -105.79 -14.36 67.16
CA VAL A 1190 -104.90 -13.92 68.25
C VAL A 1190 -104.86 -14.99 69.36
N GLY A 1191 -103.66 -15.47 69.70
CA GLY A 1191 -103.40 -16.46 70.76
C GLY A 1191 -103.79 -17.89 70.41
N GLY A 1192 -103.72 -18.28 69.14
CA GLY A 1192 -104.19 -19.58 68.65
C GLY A 1192 -103.34 -20.78 69.09
N THR A 1193 -102.01 -20.65 69.09
CA THR A 1193 -101.09 -21.72 69.56
C THR A 1193 -100.64 -21.49 70.99
N VAL A 1194 -100.20 -20.26 71.29
CA VAL A 1194 -99.83 -19.81 72.64
C VAL A 1194 -100.50 -18.46 72.87
N ALA A 1195 -101.32 -18.38 73.92
CA ALA A 1195 -102.09 -17.18 74.24
C ALA A 1195 -101.18 -16.03 74.70
N LEU A 1196 -101.51 -14.81 74.28
CA LEU A 1196 -100.92 -13.60 74.84
C LEU A 1196 -101.40 -13.41 76.28
N SER A 1197 -100.55 -12.90 77.16
CA SER A 1197 -100.95 -12.62 78.56
C SER A 1197 -101.89 -11.42 78.67
N SER A 1198 -101.74 -10.45 77.77
CA SER A 1198 -102.68 -9.34 77.56
C SER A 1198 -102.46 -8.68 76.19
N VAL A 1199 -103.49 -7.98 75.70
CA VAL A 1199 -103.41 -7.06 74.56
C VAL A 1199 -103.94 -5.70 75.04
N LEU A 1200 -103.13 -4.64 74.92
CA LEU A 1200 -103.46 -3.28 75.34
C LEU A 1200 -103.55 -2.33 74.15
#